data_AF-A0A958R2E4-F1
#
_entry.id   AF-A0A958R2E4-F1
#
_cell.length_a   1.000
_cell.length_b   1.000
_cell.length_c   1.000
_cell.angle_alpha   90.00
_cell.angle_beta   90.00
_cell.angle_gamma   90.00
#
_symmetry.space_group_name_H-M   'P 1'
#
loop_
_entity.id
_entity.type
_entity.pdbx_description
1 polymer ?
#
loop_
_entity_poly.entity_id
_entity_poly.type
_entity_poly.pdbx_seq_one_letter_code
_entity_poly.pdbx_strand_id
1 'polypeptide(L)'
;MSFRRALCLAVFTLLISGTLTFSLGCVNENQPYVQFTSVTIPGSRICVDHFADSIERYVYAKFSEQEVVEFWDCLNNAVQLLNKYVRGEEQHRFHKNELRDFLQQYFMTDREISDSFLVEIMRVKTLLLGGDLTYMTKVQLDEMRGLFEQAKQITLDLYPHMSVINLPLQDKNSDTSHHPPVDAAIALLSKSLVQIGQMFNKYQGNYEFSNLERLVSEVDDFLIYEDPIDRLKKFSLYVPILAHAKGLLLGSGHESILSHQWVDLFDLAGQAYGITIRFTAHILDEDFTQGEPLHQVDQTVSDLSRILIEGLRRHQDFKFSHAEIEGLLSTLPAADLLPEDFDVSTILATWKILVDKLLASGISNSDGFSMRHMENLLREYDQWFQPQIEINKIFTSIVALPSCGSPLLRFPKSDYGFEEMKRITDCAPWAVRQDEDYRLYLDYNNYSHIPERFSVSTLNWQRALVHLLANAYATDPTRQMNRTGLTEKELGRVYRDLKPLLVALELVDKNDDDYYKDIVRDTRFFMPQSNGNDIVEFTEGVEYYYNVLSGTEITLKMVEDLKTACDFKESMGERFGAPFIQGDCVRKFIGQNFALYYHHLPEMVKFQQGLSSKEWDKMLSKAFVALGLKDDELEYLSQARLVELSVFLQYVETFVLRFDHNQNGKLAGSELTDAVDKVGGSWGSLLSIGATFFSFDRAELITLFADMKWLVE
;
A
#
# COMPACT_ATOMS: atom_id res chain seq x y z
N MET A 1 -8.76 6.24 2.48
CA MET A 1 -9.67 5.45 3.36
C MET A 1 -11.16 5.44 2.93
N SER A 2 -11.56 6.19 1.88
CA SER A 2 -12.98 6.39 1.53
C SER A 2 -13.61 5.38 0.54
N PHE A 3 -12.80 4.71 -0.30
CA PHE A 3 -13.27 3.74 -1.32
C PHE A 3 -14.03 2.55 -0.78
N ARG A 4 -13.49 2.00 0.31
CA ARG A 4 -13.91 0.70 0.84
C ARG A 4 -15.33 0.80 1.37
N ARG A 5 -15.64 1.92 2.05
CA ARG A 5 -16.97 2.30 2.57
C ARG A 5 -17.96 2.51 1.44
N ALA A 6 -17.49 3.17 0.41
CA ALA A 6 -18.24 3.54 -0.75
C ALA A 6 -18.64 2.33 -1.63
N LEU A 7 -17.80 1.29 -1.75
CA LEU A 7 -18.13 0.05 -2.48
C LEU A 7 -19.17 -0.83 -1.77
N CYS A 8 -19.08 -1.00 -0.44
CA CYS A 8 -20.12 -1.73 0.32
C CYS A 8 -21.45 -0.99 0.29
N LEU A 9 -21.43 0.33 0.48
CA LEU A 9 -22.61 1.18 0.28
C LEU A 9 -23.09 1.07 -1.17
N ALA A 10 -22.25 1.15 -2.20
CA ALA A 10 -22.69 1.08 -3.59
C ALA A 10 -23.23 -0.29 -3.99
N VAL A 11 -22.67 -1.39 -3.50
CA VAL A 11 -23.19 -2.75 -3.73
C VAL A 11 -24.54 -2.91 -3.05
N PHE A 12 -24.65 -2.48 -1.79
CA PHE A 12 -25.90 -2.51 -1.05
C PHE A 12 -26.92 -1.56 -1.68
N THR A 13 -26.51 -0.36 -2.06
CA THR A 13 -27.25 0.67 -2.80
C THR A 13 -27.52 0.27 -4.24
N LEU A 14 -26.82 -0.67 -4.89
CA LEU A 14 -27.14 -1.17 -6.24
C LEU A 14 -28.15 -2.32 -6.19
N LEU A 15 -27.98 -3.21 -5.21
CA LEU A 15 -28.99 -4.18 -4.77
C LEU A 15 -30.30 -3.46 -4.44
N ILE A 16 -30.18 -2.38 -3.69
CA ILE A 16 -31.26 -1.54 -3.22
C ILE A 16 -31.74 -0.57 -4.30
N SER A 17 -30.92 0.11 -5.09
CA SER A 17 -31.37 0.99 -6.19
C SER A 17 -31.96 0.18 -7.35
N GLY A 18 -31.68 -1.11 -7.39
CA GLY A 18 -32.41 -2.06 -8.22
C GLY A 18 -33.78 -2.45 -7.68
N THR A 19 -34.01 -2.25 -6.39
CA THR A 19 -35.20 -2.72 -5.66
C THR A 19 -36.01 -1.62 -4.93
N LEU A 20 -35.51 -0.42 -4.69
CA LEU A 20 -36.07 0.56 -3.73
C LEU A 20 -36.32 1.94 -4.30
N THR A 21 -35.90 2.19 -5.52
CA THR A 21 -36.08 3.48 -6.16
C THR A 21 -37.33 3.53 -7.02
N PHE A 22 -38.33 2.75 -6.65
CA PHE A 22 -39.72 3.13 -6.89
C PHE A 22 -40.01 4.22 -5.91
N SER A 23 -39.49 5.40 -6.13
CA SER A 23 -39.98 6.57 -5.47
C SER A 23 -39.63 7.83 -6.24
N LEU A 24 -40.56 8.81 -6.26
CA LEU A 24 -40.42 10.24 -6.58
C LEU A 24 -39.82 10.65 -7.99
N GLY A 25 -39.76 11.90 -8.50
CA GLY A 25 -40.28 13.29 -8.28
C GLY A 25 -40.05 14.18 -9.56
N CYS A 26 -40.76 15.32 -9.76
CA CYS A 26 -41.06 16.11 -11.00
C CYS A 26 -39.96 16.99 -11.66
N VAL A 27 -40.03 17.35 -12.97
CA VAL A 27 -40.78 18.49 -13.60
C VAL A 27 -40.79 18.46 -15.16
N ASN A 28 -41.99 18.57 -15.78
CA ASN A 28 -42.21 19.55 -16.87
C ASN A 28 -43.70 19.93 -17.01
N GLU A 29 -43.97 21.23 -17.09
CA GLU A 29 -45.29 21.87 -17.05
C GLU A 29 -46.13 21.61 -18.32
N ASN A 30 -47.44 21.33 -18.10
CA ASN A 30 -48.59 21.41 -19.03
C ASN A 30 -49.43 20.13 -19.28
N GLN A 31 -49.31 19.07 -18.48
CA GLN A 31 -50.31 17.99 -18.52
C GLN A 31 -51.31 18.09 -17.35
N PRO A 32 -52.62 17.85 -17.58
CA PRO A 32 -53.64 17.92 -16.54
C PRO A 32 -53.36 16.90 -15.44
N TYR A 33 -53.27 17.39 -14.20
CA TYR A 33 -53.04 16.58 -13.00
C TYR A 33 -54.06 15.45 -12.91
N VAL A 34 -53.59 14.20 -12.89
CA VAL A 34 -54.44 13.05 -12.56
C VAL A 34 -54.75 13.16 -11.07
N GLN A 35 -56.01 13.47 -10.72
CA GLN A 35 -56.40 13.53 -9.31
C GLN A 35 -56.42 12.12 -8.71
N PHE A 36 -55.44 11.80 -7.88
CA PHE A 36 -55.51 10.64 -7.01
C PHE A 36 -56.59 10.89 -5.95
N THR A 37 -57.60 10.02 -5.90
CA THR A 37 -58.50 9.98 -4.73
C THR A 37 -57.66 9.71 -3.49
N SER A 38 -57.68 10.63 -2.52
CA SER A 38 -56.92 10.51 -1.27
C SER A 38 -57.37 9.28 -0.50
N VAL A 39 -56.66 8.17 -0.65
CA VAL A 39 -56.87 6.95 0.14
C VAL A 39 -55.78 6.91 1.19
N THR A 40 -56.15 6.95 2.47
CA THR A 40 -55.19 6.73 3.55
C THR A 40 -54.76 5.26 3.50
N ILE A 41 -53.50 5.00 3.17
CA ILE A 41 -52.92 3.66 3.16
C ILE A 41 -52.34 3.37 4.56
N PRO A 42 -52.92 2.45 5.35
CA PRO A 42 -52.38 2.12 6.67
C PRO A 42 -50.95 1.59 6.56
N GLY A 43 -50.02 2.13 7.37
CA GLY A 43 -48.63 1.66 7.43
C GLY A 43 -47.67 2.20 6.36
N SER A 44 -48.13 3.04 5.42
CA SER A 44 -47.33 3.53 4.29
C SER A 44 -46.12 4.39 4.66
N ARG A 45 -46.17 5.13 5.78
CA ARG A 45 -45.07 6.05 6.17
C ARG A 45 -43.86 5.36 6.81
N ILE A 46 -44.04 4.19 7.41
CA ILE A 46 -43.03 3.70 8.38
C ILE A 46 -41.75 3.19 7.69
N CYS A 47 -41.81 2.67 6.46
CA CYS A 47 -40.66 1.94 5.91
C CYS A 47 -39.69 2.71 5.04
N VAL A 48 -40.08 3.87 4.50
CA VAL A 48 -39.21 4.60 3.55
C VAL A 48 -38.76 5.94 4.13
N ASP A 49 -39.51 6.53 5.07
CA ASP A 49 -39.15 7.77 5.79
C ASP A 49 -37.75 7.68 6.46
N HIS A 50 -37.32 6.46 6.85
CA HIS A 50 -36.01 6.19 7.47
C HIS A 50 -35.13 5.26 6.64
N PHE A 51 -35.28 5.28 5.32
CA PHE A 51 -34.54 4.41 4.42
C PHE A 51 -33.01 4.56 4.54
N ALA A 52 -32.51 5.81 4.57
CA ALA A 52 -31.09 6.10 4.74
C ALA A 52 -30.53 5.53 6.06
N ASP A 53 -31.23 5.79 7.17
CA ASP A 53 -30.90 5.27 8.49
C ASP A 53 -30.94 3.74 8.52
N SER A 54 -31.91 3.13 7.85
CA SER A 54 -32.03 1.66 7.78
C SER A 54 -30.83 1.03 7.05
N ILE A 55 -30.40 1.63 5.94
CA ILE A 55 -29.19 1.20 5.22
C ILE A 55 -27.96 1.34 6.12
N GLU A 56 -27.79 2.51 6.73
CA GLU A 56 -26.65 2.79 7.60
C GLU A 56 -26.60 1.78 8.75
N ARG A 57 -27.72 1.60 9.45
CA ARG A 57 -27.83 0.65 10.55
C ARG A 57 -27.55 -0.78 10.11
N TYR A 58 -28.01 -1.21 8.93
CA TYR A 58 -27.68 -2.53 8.39
C TYR A 58 -26.19 -2.69 8.10
N VAL A 59 -25.59 -1.73 7.39
CA VAL A 59 -24.15 -1.71 7.08
C VAL A 59 -23.33 -1.72 8.37
N TYR A 60 -23.76 -1.04 9.43
CA TYR A 60 -23.04 -1.04 10.71
C TYR A 60 -23.43 -2.18 11.66
N ALA A 61 -24.17 -3.20 11.19
CA ALA A 61 -24.65 -4.32 12.01
C ALA A 61 -25.44 -3.88 13.26
N LYS A 62 -26.15 -2.74 13.17
CA LYS A 62 -27.06 -2.17 14.19
C LYS A 62 -28.54 -2.47 13.91
N PHE A 63 -28.82 -3.12 12.78
CA PHE A 63 -30.14 -3.62 12.42
C PHE A 63 -30.34 -4.98 13.08
N SER A 64 -31.52 -5.28 13.60
CA SER A 64 -31.86 -6.64 14.04
C SER A 64 -32.34 -7.48 12.84
N GLU A 65 -32.27 -8.80 12.96
CA GLU A 65 -32.81 -9.71 11.94
C GLU A 65 -34.30 -9.44 11.64
N GLN A 66 -35.09 -9.16 12.69
CA GLN A 66 -36.50 -8.81 12.56
C GLN A 66 -36.69 -7.48 11.81
N GLU A 67 -35.86 -6.47 12.08
CA GLU A 67 -35.89 -5.21 11.33
C GLU A 67 -35.57 -5.44 9.84
N VAL A 68 -34.62 -6.35 9.50
CA VAL A 68 -34.34 -6.73 8.10
C VAL A 68 -35.61 -7.27 7.44
N VAL A 69 -36.31 -8.19 8.11
CA VAL A 69 -37.56 -8.76 7.59
C VAL A 69 -38.63 -7.69 7.40
N GLU A 70 -38.86 -6.84 8.40
CA GLU A 70 -39.87 -5.78 8.38
C GLU A 70 -39.60 -4.75 7.27
N PHE A 71 -38.33 -4.41 7.05
CA PHE A 71 -37.90 -3.53 5.97
C PHE A 71 -38.32 -4.08 4.61
N TRP A 72 -37.92 -5.32 4.27
CA TRP A 72 -38.24 -5.93 2.98
C TRP A 72 -39.73 -6.22 2.80
N ASP A 73 -40.41 -6.66 3.86
CA ASP A 73 -41.86 -6.92 3.82
C ASP A 73 -42.63 -5.63 3.54
N CYS A 74 -42.19 -4.49 4.09
CA CYS A 74 -42.83 -3.22 3.79
C CYS A 74 -42.68 -2.81 2.32
N LEU A 75 -41.52 -3.01 1.72
CA LEU A 75 -41.30 -2.71 0.30
C LEU A 75 -42.16 -3.59 -0.60
N ASN A 76 -42.22 -4.88 -0.29
CA ASN A 76 -43.08 -5.83 -1.00
C ASN A 76 -44.56 -5.40 -0.92
N ASN A 77 -45.00 -4.95 0.26
CA ASN A 77 -46.33 -4.40 0.47
C ASN A 77 -46.54 -3.09 -0.32
N ALA A 78 -45.57 -2.19 -0.37
CA ALA A 78 -45.66 -0.93 -1.14
C ALA A 78 -45.92 -1.19 -2.63
N VAL A 79 -45.20 -2.16 -3.22
CA VAL A 79 -45.39 -2.58 -4.62
C VAL A 79 -46.75 -3.23 -4.84
N GLN A 80 -47.18 -4.07 -3.89
CA GLN A 80 -48.51 -4.67 -3.94
C GLN A 80 -49.62 -3.61 -3.90
N LEU A 81 -49.45 -2.58 -3.08
CA LEU A 81 -50.39 -1.45 -2.97
C LEU A 81 -50.41 -0.63 -4.28
N LEU A 82 -49.25 -0.35 -4.86
CA LEU A 82 -49.13 0.30 -6.17
C LEU A 82 -49.91 -0.49 -7.24
N ASN A 83 -49.66 -1.80 -7.37
CA ASN A 83 -50.33 -2.65 -8.35
C ASN A 83 -51.86 -2.73 -8.13
N LYS A 84 -52.30 -2.67 -6.87
CA LYS A 84 -53.72 -2.75 -6.50
C LYS A 84 -54.48 -1.44 -6.72
N TYR A 85 -53.90 -0.31 -6.34
CA TYR A 85 -54.63 0.96 -6.25
C TYR A 85 -54.34 1.93 -7.39
N VAL A 86 -53.21 1.81 -8.08
CA VAL A 86 -52.90 2.64 -9.25
C VAL A 86 -53.35 1.89 -10.51
N ARG A 87 -54.19 2.53 -11.32
CA ARG A 87 -54.66 1.95 -12.60
C ARG A 87 -53.66 2.14 -13.73
N GLY A 88 -52.88 3.21 -13.68
CA GLY A 88 -52.05 3.68 -14.79
C GLY A 88 -52.88 4.33 -15.89
N GLU A 89 -52.32 5.33 -16.56
CA GLU A 89 -52.95 6.05 -17.68
C GLU A 89 -53.31 5.08 -18.83
N GLU A 90 -52.44 4.11 -19.13
CA GLU A 90 -52.64 3.09 -20.16
C GLU A 90 -53.02 1.71 -19.58
N GLN A 91 -54.00 1.63 -18.66
CA GLN A 91 -54.64 0.44 -18.03
C GLN A 91 -53.75 -0.67 -17.39
N HIS A 92 -52.49 -0.80 -17.78
CA HIS A 92 -51.52 -1.82 -17.39
C HIS A 92 -50.08 -1.32 -17.40
N ARG A 93 -49.88 -0.03 -17.72
CA ARG A 93 -48.57 0.63 -17.71
C ARG A 93 -48.59 1.78 -16.72
N PHE A 94 -47.49 1.92 -16.01
CA PHE A 94 -47.22 2.97 -15.04
C PHE A 94 -46.07 3.81 -15.58
N HIS A 95 -46.35 5.02 -16.02
CA HIS A 95 -45.30 5.92 -16.48
C HIS A 95 -44.42 6.32 -15.30
N LYS A 96 -43.15 6.63 -15.58
CA LYS A 96 -42.18 7.02 -14.55
C LYS A 96 -42.71 8.14 -13.64
N ASN A 97 -43.46 9.11 -14.20
CA ASN A 97 -44.07 10.22 -13.46
C ASN A 97 -45.19 9.76 -12.51
N GLU A 98 -46.00 8.77 -12.91
CA GLU A 98 -47.07 8.23 -12.05
C GLU A 98 -46.50 7.45 -10.86
N LEU A 99 -45.41 6.69 -11.09
CA LEU A 99 -44.71 5.96 -10.03
C LEU A 99 -44.23 6.95 -8.98
N ARG A 100 -43.44 7.91 -9.43
CA ARG A 100 -42.97 9.05 -8.70
C ARG A 100 -44.01 9.76 -7.83
N ASP A 101 -45.13 10.16 -8.43
CA ASP A 101 -46.18 10.91 -7.74
C ASP A 101 -46.80 10.05 -6.64
N PHE A 102 -47.04 8.76 -6.92
CA PHE A 102 -47.51 7.79 -5.93
C PHE A 102 -46.56 7.75 -4.72
N LEU A 103 -45.26 7.79 -4.95
CA LEU A 103 -44.29 7.53 -3.91
C LEU A 103 -43.98 8.75 -3.06
N GLN A 104 -43.90 9.93 -3.67
CA GLN A 104 -43.92 11.20 -2.95
C GLN A 104 -45.17 11.36 -2.09
N GLN A 105 -46.33 10.99 -2.63
CA GLN A 105 -47.59 11.19 -1.93
C GLN A 105 -47.75 10.26 -0.72
N TYR A 106 -47.31 9.00 -0.82
CA TYR A 106 -47.62 7.98 0.18
C TYR A 106 -46.44 7.54 1.05
N PHE A 107 -45.20 7.62 0.56
CA PHE A 107 -44.03 7.01 1.22
C PHE A 107 -42.88 7.98 1.52
N MET A 108 -42.86 9.17 0.89
CA MET A 108 -41.70 10.07 0.87
C MET A 108 -42.15 11.54 0.89
N THR A 109 -42.97 11.91 1.87
CA THR A 109 -43.69 13.20 1.85
C THR A 109 -42.81 14.42 2.07
N ASP A 110 -41.58 14.22 2.54
CA ASP A 110 -40.60 15.23 2.91
C ASP A 110 -39.49 15.41 1.85
N ARG A 111 -39.51 14.62 0.78
CA ARG A 111 -38.45 14.63 -0.25
C ARG A 111 -38.98 14.80 -1.66
N GLU A 112 -38.12 15.35 -2.50
CA GLU A 112 -38.31 15.39 -3.95
C GLU A 112 -37.24 14.55 -4.63
N ILE A 113 -37.61 13.85 -5.70
CA ILE A 113 -36.64 13.23 -6.60
C ILE A 113 -36.58 14.00 -7.87
N SER A 114 -35.38 14.08 -8.38
CA SER A 114 -35.10 14.70 -9.65
C SER A 114 -35.56 13.82 -10.81
N ASP A 115 -35.88 14.46 -11.93
CA ASP A 115 -36.08 13.75 -13.21
C ASP A 115 -34.85 12.92 -13.60
N SER A 116 -33.65 13.40 -13.28
CA SER A 116 -32.38 12.73 -13.58
C SER A 116 -32.24 11.43 -12.79
N PHE A 117 -32.51 11.46 -11.48
CA PHE A 117 -32.49 10.24 -10.68
C PHE A 117 -33.52 9.23 -11.17
N LEU A 118 -34.76 9.66 -11.46
CA LEU A 118 -35.81 8.79 -12.00
C LEU A 118 -35.42 8.14 -13.33
N VAL A 119 -34.65 8.83 -14.18
CA VAL A 119 -34.10 8.24 -15.41
C VAL A 119 -33.09 7.13 -15.09
N GLU A 120 -32.17 7.34 -14.14
CA GLU A 120 -31.20 6.32 -13.74
C GLU A 120 -31.86 5.10 -13.09
N ILE A 121 -32.91 5.33 -12.30
CA ILE A 121 -33.75 4.28 -11.72
C ILE A 121 -34.37 3.42 -12.81
N MET A 122 -35.00 4.06 -13.81
CA MET A 122 -35.62 3.34 -14.92
C MET A 122 -34.59 2.55 -15.72
N ARG A 123 -33.34 3.03 -15.82
CA ARG A 123 -32.24 2.28 -16.43
C ARG A 123 -31.89 1.04 -15.62
N VAL A 124 -31.71 1.14 -14.31
CA VAL A 124 -31.47 -0.04 -13.45
C VAL A 124 -32.64 -1.03 -13.55
N LYS A 125 -33.88 -0.53 -13.56
CA LYS A 125 -35.07 -1.36 -13.79
C LYS A 125 -34.98 -2.13 -15.11
N THR A 126 -34.50 -1.54 -16.19
CA THR A 126 -34.37 -2.28 -17.46
C THR A 126 -33.35 -3.41 -17.40
N LEU A 127 -32.35 -3.33 -16.51
CA LEU A 127 -31.39 -4.43 -16.29
C LEU A 127 -32.04 -5.58 -15.52
N LEU A 128 -32.83 -5.26 -14.50
CA LEU A 128 -33.39 -6.24 -13.56
C LEU A 128 -34.75 -6.81 -13.95
N LEU A 129 -35.53 -6.07 -14.73
CA LEU A 129 -36.92 -6.39 -15.11
C LEU A 129 -37.18 -6.23 -16.61
N GLY A 130 -36.22 -5.74 -17.38
CA GLY A 130 -36.36 -5.49 -18.82
C GLY A 130 -37.33 -4.35 -19.19
N GLY A 131 -37.79 -4.37 -20.44
CA GLY A 131 -38.82 -3.47 -20.95
C GLY A 131 -38.33 -2.05 -21.24
N ASP A 132 -39.25 -1.08 -21.11
CA ASP A 132 -39.02 0.32 -21.53
C ASP A 132 -38.51 1.21 -20.39
N LEU A 133 -37.79 2.29 -20.74
CA LEU A 133 -37.25 3.31 -19.83
C LEU A 133 -38.29 4.32 -19.34
N THR A 134 -39.46 4.40 -19.97
CA THR A 134 -40.48 5.42 -19.69
C THR A 134 -41.65 4.90 -18.87
N TYR A 135 -41.84 3.57 -18.82
CA TYR A 135 -42.94 2.96 -18.09
C TYR A 135 -42.62 1.57 -17.52
N MET A 136 -43.51 1.13 -16.64
CA MET A 136 -43.52 -0.21 -16.06
C MET A 136 -44.81 -0.95 -16.32
N THR A 137 -44.76 -2.27 -16.46
CA THR A 137 -45.99 -3.08 -16.55
C THR A 137 -46.35 -3.73 -15.22
N LYS A 138 -47.62 -4.14 -15.06
CA LYS A 138 -48.04 -4.94 -13.88
C LYS A 138 -47.24 -6.22 -13.70
N VAL A 139 -46.87 -6.89 -14.80
CA VAL A 139 -46.02 -8.09 -14.77
C VAL A 139 -44.67 -7.76 -14.14
N GLN A 140 -44.07 -6.62 -14.49
CA GLN A 140 -42.79 -6.19 -13.92
C GLN A 140 -42.90 -5.85 -12.44
N LEU A 141 -44.03 -5.29 -11.98
CA LEU A 141 -44.27 -5.09 -10.55
C LEU A 141 -44.36 -6.42 -9.79
N ASP A 142 -44.98 -7.45 -10.37
CA ASP A 142 -45.03 -8.77 -9.74
C ASP A 142 -43.64 -9.47 -9.74
N GLU A 143 -42.88 -9.35 -10.84
CA GLU A 143 -41.49 -9.84 -10.90
C GLU A 143 -40.59 -9.14 -9.88
N MET A 144 -40.79 -7.85 -9.66
CA MET A 144 -40.05 -7.07 -8.67
C MET A 144 -40.24 -7.58 -7.25
N ARG A 145 -41.46 -8.01 -6.89
CA ARG A 145 -41.71 -8.64 -5.57
C ARG A 145 -40.88 -9.92 -5.41
N GLY A 146 -40.68 -10.67 -6.50
CA GLY A 146 -39.78 -11.82 -6.52
C GLY A 146 -38.30 -11.44 -6.37
N LEU A 147 -37.87 -10.28 -6.86
CA LEU A 147 -36.53 -9.74 -6.60
C LEU A 147 -36.37 -9.33 -5.14
N PHE A 148 -37.39 -8.73 -4.52
CA PHE A 148 -37.33 -8.33 -3.11
C PHE A 148 -37.18 -9.52 -2.18
N GLU A 149 -37.85 -10.63 -2.47
CA GLU A 149 -37.70 -11.83 -1.64
C GLU A 149 -36.29 -12.44 -1.76
N GLN A 150 -35.68 -12.37 -2.94
CA GLN A 150 -34.30 -12.80 -3.12
C GLN A 150 -33.32 -11.85 -2.40
N ALA A 151 -33.53 -10.54 -2.52
CA ALA A 151 -32.71 -9.53 -1.83
C ALA A 151 -32.84 -9.66 -0.30
N LYS A 152 -34.06 -9.89 0.20
CA LYS A 152 -34.33 -10.20 1.61
C LYS A 152 -33.50 -11.38 2.08
N GLN A 153 -33.56 -12.51 1.37
CA GLN A 153 -32.78 -13.68 1.73
C GLN A 153 -31.27 -13.39 1.74
N ILE A 154 -30.76 -12.69 0.72
CA ILE A 154 -29.34 -12.29 0.66
C ILE A 154 -28.96 -11.43 1.87
N THR A 155 -29.78 -10.44 2.22
CA THR A 155 -29.49 -9.57 3.37
C THR A 155 -29.57 -10.29 4.71
N LEU A 156 -30.49 -11.23 4.87
CA LEU A 156 -30.58 -12.07 6.06
C LEU A 156 -29.38 -13.01 6.18
N ASP A 157 -28.94 -13.59 5.06
CA ASP A 157 -27.76 -14.45 5.03
C ASP A 157 -26.49 -13.65 5.41
N LEU A 158 -26.32 -12.45 4.87
CA LEU A 158 -25.14 -11.61 5.14
C LEU A 158 -25.16 -10.98 6.54
N TYR A 159 -26.35 -10.79 7.13
CA TYR A 159 -26.54 -10.04 8.38
C TYR A 159 -25.59 -10.49 9.52
N PRO A 160 -25.44 -11.79 9.84
CA PRO A 160 -24.52 -12.25 10.89
C PRO A 160 -23.05 -11.89 10.66
N HIS A 161 -22.67 -11.61 9.41
CA HIS A 161 -21.30 -11.33 8.98
C HIS A 161 -21.04 -9.85 8.72
N MET A 162 -22.05 -8.97 8.86
CA MET A 162 -21.90 -7.54 8.55
C MET A 162 -20.85 -6.85 9.41
N SER A 163 -20.63 -7.29 10.65
CA SER A 163 -19.54 -6.73 11.49
C SER A 163 -18.16 -6.96 10.89
N VAL A 164 -17.96 -8.08 10.18
CA VAL A 164 -16.71 -8.45 9.50
C VAL A 164 -16.61 -7.83 8.11
N ILE A 165 -17.69 -7.92 7.33
CA ILE A 165 -17.76 -7.35 5.98
C ILE A 165 -17.47 -5.84 6.02
N ASN A 166 -17.81 -5.19 7.13
CA ASN A 166 -17.58 -3.77 7.33
C ASN A 166 -16.35 -3.43 8.18
N LEU A 167 -15.46 -4.39 8.47
CA LEU A 167 -14.16 -4.09 9.12
C LEU A 167 -13.36 -3.02 8.39
N PRO A 168 -13.25 -3.01 7.04
CA PRO A 168 -12.56 -1.92 6.35
C PRO A 168 -13.25 -0.56 6.50
N LEU A 169 -14.45 -0.54 7.09
CA LEU A 169 -15.29 0.63 7.32
C LEU A 169 -15.33 1.06 8.78
N GLN A 170 -14.83 0.26 9.72
CA GLN A 170 -14.85 0.58 11.14
C GLN A 170 -13.61 1.40 11.51
N ASP A 171 -13.71 2.14 12.60
CA ASP A 171 -12.54 2.82 13.16
C ASP A 171 -11.68 1.80 13.92
N LYS A 172 -10.36 1.97 13.91
CA LYS A 172 -9.39 1.01 14.47
C LYS A 172 -9.65 0.57 15.94
N ASN A 173 -10.51 1.30 16.66
CA ASN A 173 -10.83 1.04 18.07
C ASN A 173 -12.02 0.07 18.28
N SER A 174 -12.61 -0.51 17.23
CA SER A 174 -13.70 -1.49 17.39
C SER A 174 -13.19 -2.81 17.98
N ASP A 175 -13.84 -3.32 19.02
CA ASP A 175 -13.51 -4.61 19.66
C ASP A 175 -13.73 -5.78 18.69
N THR A 176 -12.63 -6.39 18.24
CA THR A 176 -12.65 -7.48 17.26
C THR A 176 -12.77 -8.88 17.85
N SER A 177 -12.83 -9.01 19.18
CA SER A 177 -12.69 -10.29 19.87
C SER A 177 -13.83 -11.30 19.66
N HIS A 178 -14.97 -10.86 19.10
CA HIS A 178 -16.18 -11.69 18.95
C HIS A 178 -16.63 -11.83 17.48
N HIS A 179 -15.78 -11.51 16.51
CA HIS A 179 -16.19 -11.58 15.11
C HIS A 179 -16.32 -13.02 14.59
N PRO A 180 -17.31 -13.29 13.70
CA PRO A 180 -17.34 -14.54 12.95
C PRO A 180 -16.07 -14.74 12.12
N PRO A 181 -15.75 -15.98 11.70
CA PRO A 181 -14.57 -16.25 10.89
C PRO A 181 -14.57 -15.41 9.60
N VAL A 182 -13.45 -14.74 9.33
CA VAL A 182 -13.30 -13.83 8.18
C VAL A 182 -13.52 -14.55 6.86
N ASP A 183 -12.96 -15.74 6.68
CA ASP A 183 -13.14 -16.52 5.46
C ASP A 183 -14.60 -16.93 5.20
N ALA A 184 -15.38 -17.19 6.26
CA ALA A 184 -16.80 -17.51 6.13
C ALA A 184 -17.60 -16.29 5.64
N ALA A 185 -17.28 -15.09 6.16
CA ALA A 185 -17.88 -13.84 5.72
C ALA A 185 -17.54 -13.53 4.25
N ILE A 186 -16.27 -13.72 3.85
CA ILE A 186 -15.81 -13.51 2.46
C ILE A 186 -16.50 -14.50 1.51
N ALA A 187 -16.54 -15.78 1.85
CA ALA A 187 -17.18 -16.79 1.01
C ALA A 187 -18.68 -16.51 0.79
N LEU A 188 -19.38 -16.08 1.85
CA LEU A 188 -20.79 -15.74 1.77
C LEU A 188 -21.01 -14.46 0.94
N LEU A 189 -20.19 -13.43 1.14
CA LEU A 189 -20.26 -12.20 0.36
C LEU A 189 -20.08 -12.46 -1.15
N SER A 190 -19.04 -13.21 -1.52
CA SER A 190 -18.80 -13.55 -2.94
C SER A 190 -19.97 -14.34 -3.53
N LYS A 191 -20.52 -15.30 -2.79
CA LYS A 191 -21.72 -16.05 -3.21
C LYS A 191 -22.92 -15.12 -3.42
N SER A 192 -23.18 -14.21 -2.47
CA SER A 192 -24.27 -13.23 -2.58
C SER A 192 -24.08 -12.32 -3.79
N LEU A 193 -22.86 -11.85 -4.06
CA LEU A 193 -22.57 -11.02 -5.22
C LEU A 193 -22.80 -11.75 -6.54
N VAL A 194 -22.41 -13.02 -6.65
CA VAL A 194 -22.73 -13.85 -7.82
C VAL A 194 -24.24 -13.97 -8.03
N GLN A 195 -25.02 -14.19 -6.97
CA GLN A 195 -26.49 -14.23 -7.06
C GLN A 195 -27.06 -12.91 -7.58
N ILE A 196 -26.49 -11.78 -7.16
CA ILE A 196 -26.90 -10.44 -7.63
C ILE A 196 -26.55 -10.28 -9.11
N GLY A 197 -25.33 -10.66 -9.52
CA GLY A 197 -24.94 -10.64 -10.92
C GLY A 197 -25.86 -11.49 -11.81
N GLN A 198 -26.38 -12.61 -11.29
CA GLN A 198 -27.37 -13.43 -12.01
C GLN A 198 -28.70 -12.70 -12.20
N MET A 199 -29.13 -11.87 -11.23
CA MET A 199 -30.32 -11.03 -11.38
C MET A 199 -30.14 -9.99 -12.50
N PHE A 200 -28.99 -9.32 -12.54
CA PHE A 200 -28.67 -8.32 -13.57
C PHE A 200 -28.47 -8.92 -14.98
N ASN A 201 -27.99 -10.16 -15.07
CA ASN A 201 -27.79 -10.84 -16.36
C ASN A 201 -29.11 -11.29 -17.03
N LYS A 202 -30.23 -11.33 -16.30
CA LYS A 202 -31.50 -11.93 -16.79
C LYS A 202 -32.05 -11.29 -18.07
N TYR A 203 -31.95 -9.96 -18.24
CA TYR A 203 -32.57 -9.24 -19.36
C TYR A 203 -31.58 -8.73 -20.42
N GLN A 204 -30.32 -9.15 -20.34
CA GLN A 204 -29.28 -8.89 -21.32
C GLN A 204 -29.06 -7.40 -21.70
N GLY A 205 -29.31 -6.47 -20.79
CA GLY A 205 -29.00 -5.05 -20.98
C GLY A 205 -27.52 -4.74 -20.75
N ASN A 206 -26.98 -3.84 -21.57
CA ASN A 206 -25.68 -3.20 -21.31
C ASN A 206 -25.87 -2.00 -20.39
N TYR A 207 -24.84 -1.64 -19.62
CA TYR A 207 -24.88 -0.48 -18.71
C TYR A 207 -23.59 0.30 -18.74
N GLU A 208 -23.65 1.62 -18.88
CA GLU A 208 -22.47 2.47 -18.96
C GLU A 208 -22.05 2.95 -17.57
N PHE A 209 -20.73 3.04 -17.31
CA PHE A 209 -20.23 3.53 -16.03
C PHE A 209 -20.54 5.01 -15.78
N SER A 210 -20.70 5.82 -16.82
CA SER A 210 -21.19 7.20 -16.70
C SER A 210 -22.61 7.27 -16.09
N ASN A 211 -23.42 6.25 -16.34
CA ASN A 211 -24.76 6.12 -15.77
C ASN A 211 -24.69 5.65 -14.31
N LEU A 212 -23.69 4.81 -13.96
CA LEU A 212 -23.41 4.47 -12.57
C LEU A 212 -22.98 5.70 -11.76
N GLU A 213 -22.06 6.49 -12.30
CA GLU A 213 -21.59 7.74 -11.67
C GLU A 213 -22.76 8.68 -11.40
N ARG A 214 -23.63 8.89 -12.41
CA ARG A 214 -24.83 9.70 -12.24
C ARG A 214 -25.77 9.10 -11.20
N LEU A 215 -26.06 7.80 -11.26
CA LEU A 215 -26.92 7.13 -10.29
C LEU A 215 -26.42 7.34 -8.86
N VAL A 216 -25.12 7.20 -8.63
CA VAL A 216 -24.49 7.40 -7.32
C VAL A 216 -24.63 8.83 -6.83
N SER A 217 -24.36 9.81 -7.70
CA SER A 217 -24.51 11.23 -7.36
C SER A 217 -25.96 11.56 -7.01
N GLU A 218 -26.91 11.04 -7.80
CA GLU A 218 -28.33 11.26 -7.58
C GLU A 218 -28.84 10.58 -6.30
N VAL A 219 -28.31 9.40 -5.96
CA VAL A 219 -28.61 8.74 -4.68
C VAL A 219 -28.03 9.54 -3.51
N ASP A 220 -26.81 10.07 -3.63
CA ASP A 220 -26.21 10.91 -2.60
C ASP A 220 -27.05 12.16 -2.34
N ASP A 221 -27.40 12.90 -3.39
CA ASP A 221 -28.25 14.09 -3.32
C ASP A 221 -29.63 13.77 -2.74
N PHE A 222 -30.16 12.59 -3.06
CA PHE A 222 -31.43 12.12 -2.52
C PHE A 222 -31.37 11.74 -1.03
N LEU A 223 -30.23 11.24 -0.54
CA LEU A 223 -30.09 10.73 0.83
C LEU A 223 -29.78 11.80 1.88
N ILE A 224 -29.41 13.04 1.49
CA ILE A 224 -29.01 14.14 2.39
C ILE A 224 -29.97 14.26 3.60
N TYR A 225 -29.49 13.81 4.77
CA TYR A 225 -29.97 14.20 6.10
C TYR A 225 -29.01 15.26 6.68
N GLU A 226 -29.35 15.86 7.83
CA GLU A 226 -28.72 17.03 8.48
C GLU A 226 -27.19 16.95 8.74
N ASP A 227 -26.54 15.82 8.43
CA ASP A 227 -25.08 15.70 8.31
C ASP A 227 -24.75 15.02 6.97
N PRO A 228 -23.97 15.65 6.08
CA PRO A 228 -23.64 15.05 4.79
C PRO A 228 -22.95 13.70 5.02
N ILE A 229 -23.51 12.66 4.42
CA ILE A 229 -22.73 11.45 4.15
C ILE A 229 -21.73 11.86 3.07
N ASP A 230 -20.65 12.57 3.44
CA ASP A 230 -19.50 12.95 2.60
C ASP A 230 -18.86 11.76 1.84
N ARG A 231 -19.39 10.55 2.06
CA ARG A 231 -18.87 9.25 1.68
C ARG A 231 -19.48 8.74 0.37
N LEU A 232 -20.75 9.06 0.06
CA LEU A 232 -21.37 8.64 -1.21
C LEU A 232 -20.91 9.54 -2.37
N LYS A 233 -20.75 10.86 -2.14
CA LYS A 233 -19.99 11.74 -3.06
C LYS A 233 -18.62 11.18 -3.38
N LYS A 234 -17.90 10.67 -2.37
CA LYS A 234 -16.60 10.02 -2.60
C LYS A 234 -16.71 8.74 -3.42
N PHE A 235 -17.84 8.01 -3.41
CA PHE A 235 -18.02 6.83 -4.27
C PHE A 235 -17.90 7.17 -5.76
N SER A 236 -18.46 8.30 -6.18
CA SER A 236 -18.40 8.73 -7.59
C SER A 236 -16.96 8.83 -8.10
N LEU A 237 -16.02 9.24 -7.23
CA LEU A 237 -14.58 9.32 -7.53
C LEU A 237 -13.96 7.95 -7.85
N TYR A 238 -14.60 6.86 -7.43
CA TYR A 238 -14.12 5.50 -7.67
C TYR A 238 -14.76 4.82 -8.88
N VAL A 239 -15.83 5.39 -9.44
CA VAL A 239 -16.47 4.82 -10.64
C VAL A 239 -15.49 4.72 -11.83
N PRO A 240 -14.64 5.72 -12.10
CA PRO A 240 -13.59 5.59 -13.13
C PRO A 240 -12.58 4.46 -12.84
N ILE A 241 -12.19 4.28 -11.57
CA ILE A 241 -11.30 3.18 -11.17
C ILE A 241 -11.95 1.83 -11.46
N LEU A 242 -13.24 1.67 -11.11
CA LEU A 242 -14.00 0.44 -11.38
C LEU A 242 -14.14 0.17 -12.88
N ALA A 243 -14.40 1.20 -13.68
CA ALA A 243 -14.43 1.10 -15.13
C ALA A 243 -13.10 0.57 -15.70
N HIS A 244 -11.98 1.19 -15.33
CA HIS A 244 -10.66 0.77 -15.80
C HIS A 244 -10.27 -0.61 -15.29
N ALA A 245 -10.52 -0.92 -14.01
CA ALA A 245 -10.29 -2.25 -13.45
C ALA A 245 -11.12 -3.33 -14.15
N LYS A 246 -12.40 -3.05 -14.46
CA LYS A 246 -13.25 -3.94 -15.26
C LYS A 246 -12.67 -4.14 -16.65
N GLY A 247 -12.23 -3.08 -17.33
CA GLY A 247 -11.63 -3.16 -18.66
C GLY A 247 -10.39 -4.06 -18.66
N LEU A 248 -9.53 -3.86 -17.66
CA LEU A 248 -8.29 -4.62 -17.47
C LEU A 248 -8.56 -6.09 -17.11
N LEU A 249 -9.52 -6.38 -16.24
CA LEU A 249 -9.73 -7.74 -15.71
C LEU A 249 -10.77 -8.58 -16.46
N LEU A 250 -11.67 -7.96 -17.24
CA LEU A 250 -12.69 -8.64 -18.05
C LEU A 250 -12.45 -8.52 -19.57
N GLY A 251 -11.43 -7.79 -20.04
CA GLY A 251 -10.95 -7.81 -21.44
C GLY A 251 -11.92 -7.25 -22.50
N SER A 252 -12.76 -6.27 -22.17
CA SER A 252 -13.93 -5.89 -22.99
C SER A 252 -14.24 -4.39 -23.03
N GLY A 253 -13.20 -3.55 -22.94
CA GLY A 253 -13.34 -2.11 -22.79
C GLY A 253 -13.81 -1.71 -21.39
N HIS A 254 -13.64 -0.44 -21.05
CA HIS A 254 -13.87 0.10 -19.70
C HIS A 254 -15.17 0.92 -19.58
N GLU A 255 -15.78 1.36 -20.67
CA GLU A 255 -16.90 2.31 -20.64
C GLU A 255 -18.25 1.68 -20.24
N SER A 256 -18.46 0.41 -20.54
CA SER A 256 -19.73 -0.28 -20.30
C SER A 256 -19.56 -1.70 -19.78
N ILE A 257 -20.55 -2.16 -19.02
CA ILE A 257 -20.74 -3.53 -18.55
C ILE A 257 -21.67 -4.19 -19.55
N LEU A 258 -21.17 -5.21 -20.25
CA LEU A 258 -22.00 -6.00 -21.17
C LEU A 258 -22.89 -6.94 -20.38
N SER A 259 -24.05 -7.27 -20.94
CA SER A 259 -25.02 -8.18 -20.34
C SER A 259 -24.44 -9.44 -19.67
N HIS A 260 -23.65 -10.19 -20.41
CA HIS A 260 -23.06 -11.45 -19.93
C HIS A 260 -21.99 -11.26 -18.85
N GLN A 261 -21.55 -10.04 -18.59
CA GLN A 261 -20.43 -9.73 -17.68
C GLN A 261 -20.85 -9.46 -16.26
N TRP A 262 -22.16 -9.29 -15.99
CA TRP A 262 -22.63 -8.98 -14.64
C TRP A 262 -22.18 -10.03 -13.63
N VAL A 263 -22.31 -11.31 -13.96
CA VAL A 263 -21.90 -12.40 -13.05
C VAL A 263 -20.39 -12.34 -12.78
N ASP A 264 -19.56 -12.22 -13.82
CA ASP A 264 -18.10 -12.16 -13.68
C ASP A 264 -17.63 -10.90 -12.95
N LEU A 265 -18.29 -9.76 -13.20
CA LEU A 265 -17.99 -8.49 -12.54
C LEU A 265 -18.28 -8.56 -11.04
N PHE A 266 -19.44 -9.11 -10.67
CA PHE A 266 -19.81 -9.23 -9.25
C PHE A 266 -19.00 -10.31 -8.53
N ASP A 267 -18.66 -11.42 -9.19
CA ASP A 267 -17.71 -12.40 -8.66
C ASP A 267 -16.34 -11.75 -8.39
N LEU A 268 -15.81 -11.02 -9.38
CA LEU A 268 -14.56 -10.27 -9.25
C LEU A 268 -14.62 -9.24 -8.12
N ALA A 269 -15.71 -8.49 -8.01
CA ALA A 269 -15.91 -7.51 -6.94
C ALA A 269 -15.93 -8.19 -5.56
N GLY A 270 -16.56 -9.35 -5.43
CA GLY A 270 -16.57 -10.14 -4.20
C GLY A 270 -15.20 -10.64 -3.80
N GLN A 271 -14.43 -11.16 -4.75
CA GLN A 271 -13.06 -11.60 -4.51
C GLN A 271 -12.13 -10.43 -4.14
N ALA A 272 -12.18 -9.32 -4.88
CA ALA A 272 -11.36 -8.14 -4.61
C ALA A 272 -11.69 -7.47 -3.26
N TYR A 273 -12.97 -7.38 -2.92
CA TYR A 273 -13.38 -6.88 -1.61
C TYR A 273 -13.06 -7.87 -0.48
N GLY A 274 -13.16 -9.17 -0.75
CA GLY A 274 -12.72 -10.22 0.18
C GLY A 274 -11.24 -10.10 0.56
N ILE A 275 -10.37 -9.89 -0.43
CA ILE A 275 -8.94 -9.58 -0.21
C ILE A 275 -8.79 -8.34 0.68
N THR A 276 -9.60 -7.30 0.45
CA THR A 276 -9.57 -6.06 1.24
C THR A 276 -9.97 -6.30 2.71
N ILE A 277 -11.01 -7.12 2.95
CA ILE A 277 -11.43 -7.52 4.30
C ILE A 277 -10.28 -8.28 4.98
N ARG A 278 -9.73 -9.31 4.33
CA ARG A 278 -8.62 -10.11 4.89
C ARG A 278 -7.41 -9.24 5.23
N PHE A 279 -7.00 -8.38 4.30
CA PHE A 279 -5.88 -7.47 4.52
C PHE A 279 -6.12 -6.57 5.74
N THR A 280 -7.32 -6.00 5.88
CA THR A 280 -7.65 -5.12 7.01
C THR A 280 -7.77 -5.88 8.33
N ALA A 281 -8.24 -7.13 8.30
CA ALA A 281 -8.51 -7.92 9.50
C ALA A 281 -7.26 -8.63 10.06
N HIS A 282 -6.29 -8.98 9.22
CA HIS A 282 -5.20 -9.88 9.60
C HIS A 282 -3.79 -9.43 9.20
N ILE A 283 -3.65 -8.39 8.36
CA ILE A 283 -2.33 -7.98 7.83
C ILE A 283 -2.03 -6.54 8.22
N LEU A 284 -3.01 -5.65 8.07
CA LEU A 284 -2.86 -4.24 8.43
C LEU A 284 -2.60 -4.12 9.93
N ASP A 285 -1.58 -3.33 10.30
CA ASP A 285 -1.12 -3.10 11.68
C ASP A 285 -0.54 -4.33 12.41
N GLU A 286 -0.47 -5.49 11.76
CA GLU A 286 0.13 -6.71 12.30
C GLU A 286 1.52 -6.96 11.70
N ASP A 287 2.36 -7.70 12.42
CA ASP A 287 3.64 -8.17 11.88
C ASP A 287 3.40 -9.30 10.86
N PHE A 288 3.26 -8.89 9.59
CA PHE A 288 2.98 -9.78 8.47
C PHE A 288 4.12 -10.77 8.15
N THR A 289 5.25 -10.68 8.84
CA THR A 289 6.39 -11.59 8.62
C THR A 289 6.27 -12.87 9.44
N GLN A 290 5.23 -13.03 10.27
CA GLN A 290 5.10 -14.18 11.16
C GLN A 290 3.67 -14.66 11.43
N GLY A 291 3.58 -15.85 12.04
CA GLY A 291 2.36 -16.40 12.59
C GLY A 291 1.22 -16.50 11.59
N GLU A 292 0.01 -16.17 12.05
CA GLU A 292 -1.20 -16.11 11.23
C GLU A 292 -1.15 -14.99 10.17
N PRO A 293 -0.70 -13.75 10.47
CA PRO A 293 -0.57 -12.69 9.46
C PRO A 293 0.22 -13.11 8.21
N LEU A 294 1.35 -13.82 8.38
CA LEU A 294 2.12 -14.34 7.25
C LEU A 294 1.32 -15.33 6.38
N HIS A 295 0.54 -16.22 7.02
CA HIS A 295 -0.31 -17.15 6.27
C HIS A 295 -1.40 -16.39 5.49
N GLN A 296 -1.94 -15.32 6.08
CA GLN A 296 -2.95 -14.48 5.45
C GLN A 296 -2.36 -13.65 4.28
N VAL A 297 -1.08 -13.25 4.35
CA VAL A 297 -0.36 -12.69 3.20
C VAL A 297 -0.33 -13.70 2.04
N ASP A 298 0.00 -14.96 2.33
CA ASP A 298 0.09 -16.00 1.30
C ASP A 298 -1.24 -16.28 0.61
N GLN A 299 -2.31 -16.42 1.39
CA GLN A 299 -3.65 -16.56 0.84
C GLN A 299 -4.04 -15.32 0.02
N THR A 300 -3.69 -14.11 0.49
CA THR A 300 -3.95 -12.86 -0.24
C THR A 300 -3.22 -12.80 -1.59
N VAL A 301 -1.93 -13.16 -1.62
CA VAL A 301 -1.14 -13.20 -2.86
C VAL A 301 -1.68 -14.26 -3.82
N SER A 302 -2.05 -15.43 -3.31
CA SER A 302 -2.69 -16.50 -4.09
C SER A 302 -4.01 -16.03 -4.72
N ASP A 303 -4.89 -15.39 -3.95
CA ASP A 303 -6.17 -14.88 -4.45
C ASP A 303 -5.98 -13.75 -5.48
N LEU A 304 -5.09 -12.80 -5.20
CA LEU A 304 -4.77 -11.71 -6.13
C LEU A 304 -4.17 -12.25 -7.43
N SER A 305 -3.22 -13.19 -7.35
CA SER A 305 -2.61 -13.81 -8.52
C SER A 305 -3.62 -14.53 -9.38
N ARG A 306 -4.60 -15.23 -8.78
CA ARG A 306 -5.69 -15.89 -9.49
C ARG A 306 -6.54 -14.88 -10.26
N ILE A 307 -6.91 -13.76 -9.65
CA ILE A 307 -7.64 -12.67 -10.32
C ILE A 307 -6.85 -12.13 -11.51
N LEU A 308 -5.55 -11.84 -11.32
CA LEU A 308 -4.69 -11.28 -12.37
C LEU A 308 -4.46 -12.28 -13.51
N ILE A 309 -4.19 -13.55 -13.21
CA ILE A 309 -3.99 -14.61 -14.19
C ILE A 309 -5.25 -14.82 -15.03
N GLU A 310 -6.43 -14.83 -14.40
CA GLU A 310 -7.69 -14.96 -15.13
C GLU A 310 -7.97 -13.70 -15.97
N GLY A 311 -7.67 -12.51 -15.46
CA GLY A 311 -7.70 -11.29 -16.24
C GLY A 311 -6.82 -11.38 -17.48
N LEU A 312 -5.55 -11.79 -17.32
CA LEU A 312 -4.61 -11.96 -18.43
C LEU A 312 -5.16 -12.96 -19.47
N ARG A 313 -5.75 -14.08 -19.05
CA ARG A 313 -6.32 -15.10 -19.95
C ARG A 313 -7.48 -14.59 -20.80
N ARG A 314 -8.17 -13.54 -20.36
CA ARG A 314 -9.28 -12.92 -21.11
C ARG A 314 -8.79 -11.98 -22.21
N HIS A 315 -7.53 -11.54 -22.15
CA HIS A 315 -6.91 -10.75 -23.22
C HIS A 315 -6.33 -11.63 -24.32
N GLN A 316 -6.44 -11.19 -25.57
CA GLN A 316 -6.01 -11.98 -26.74
C GLN A 316 -4.51 -12.34 -26.72
N ASP A 317 -3.69 -11.47 -26.13
CA ASP A 317 -2.23 -11.61 -26.08
C ASP A 317 -1.71 -12.08 -24.70
N PHE A 318 -2.60 -12.52 -23.79
CA PHE A 318 -2.25 -12.85 -22.40
C PHE A 318 -1.47 -11.73 -21.68
N LYS A 319 -1.84 -10.48 -21.97
CA LYS A 319 -1.17 -9.27 -21.46
C LYS A 319 -2.16 -8.13 -21.20
N PHE A 320 -1.85 -7.32 -20.20
CA PHE A 320 -2.41 -5.98 -19.99
C PHE A 320 -1.46 -4.96 -20.62
N SER A 321 -1.94 -4.17 -21.56
CA SER A 321 -1.12 -3.14 -22.21
C SER A 321 -0.74 -2.03 -21.23
N HIS A 322 0.40 -1.35 -21.47
CA HIS A 322 0.78 -0.18 -20.68
C HIS A 322 -0.30 0.90 -20.67
N ALA A 323 -1.03 1.08 -21.77
CA ALA A 323 -2.11 2.07 -21.87
C ALA A 323 -3.30 1.74 -20.94
N GLU A 324 -3.65 0.46 -20.77
CA GLU A 324 -4.74 0.06 -19.88
C GLU A 324 -4.38 0.29 -18.41
N ILE A 325 -3.15 -0.04 -18.03
CA ILE A 325 -2.64 0.20 -16.68
C ILE A 325 -2.47 1.70 -16.42
N GLU A 326 -1.99 2.46 -17.41
CA GLU A 326 -1.89 3.92 -17.32
C GLU A 326 -3.25 4.57 -17.11
N GLY A 327 -4.28 4.10 -17.84
CA GLY A 327 -5.67 4.51 -17.63
C GLY A 327 -6.10 4.28 -16.18
N LEU A 328 -5.88 3.09 -15.62
CA LEU A 328 -6.21 2.78 -14.23
C LEU A 328 -5.45 3.68 -13.24
N LEU A 329 -4.12 3.77 -13.36
CA LEU A 329 -3.27 4.54 -12.44
C LEU A 329 -3.59 6.04 -12.48
N SER A 330 -3.97 6.57 -13.64
CA SER A 330 -4.35 7.98 -13.79
C SER A 330 -5.63 8.37 -13.03
N THR A 331 -6.47 7.39 -12.67
CA THR A 331 -7.71 7.63 -11.91
C THR A 331 -7.53 7.59 -10.39
N LEU A 332 -6.39 7.09 -9.89
CA LEU A 332 -6.13 6.95 -8.46
C LEU A 332 -6.04 8.29 -7.68
N PRO A 333 -5.44 9.38 -8.20
CA PRO A 333 -5.36 10.65 -7.47
C PRO A 333 -6.73 11.26 -7.20
N ALA A 334 -7.65 11.19 -8.18
CA ALA A 334 -8.99 11.75 -8.05
C ALA A 334 -9.77 11.13 -6.88
N ALA A 335 -9.39 9.93 -6.47
CA ALA A 335 -10.04 9.17 -5.41
C ALA A 335 -9.22 9.10 -4.11
N ASP A 336 -8.16 9.91 -3.99
CA ASP A 336 -7.31 10.01 -2.79
C ASP A 336 -6.78 8.62 -2.35
N LEU A 337 -6.31 7.85 -3.34
CA LEU A 337 -5.72 6.52 -3.15
C LEU A 337 -4.19 6.52 -3.24
N LEU A 338 -3.60 7.64 -3.65
CA LEU A 338 -2.16 7.82 -3.67
C LEU A 338 -1.75 8.67 -2.47
N PRO A 339 -0.58 8.41 -1.86
CA PRO A 339 -0.03 9.34 -0.89
C PRO A 339 0.19 10.72 -1.55
N GLU A 340 0.05 11.80 -0.78
CA GLU A 340 0.09 13.19 -1.29
C GLU A 340 1.39 13.50 -2.06
N ASP A 341 2.49 12.86 -1.68
CA ASP A 341 3.82 13.08 -2.27
C ASP A 341 4.05 12.32 -3.58
N PHE A 342 3.11 11.45 -3.99
CA PHE A 342 3.26 10.61 -5.18
C PHE A 342 2.44 11.15 -6.35
N ASP A 343 3.13 11.76 -7.30
CA ASP A 343 2.52 12.10 -8.58
C ASP A 343 2.30 10.84 -9.46
N VAL A 344 1.29 10.89 -10.33
CA VAL A 344 0.95 9.79 -11.24
C VAL A 344 2.12 9.41 -12.15
N SER A 345 2.91 10.38 -12.60
CA SER A 345 4.03 10.13 -13.52
C SER A 345 5.15 9.33 -12.87
N THR A 346 5.41 9.57 -11.59
CA THR A 346 6.37 8.82 -10.76
C THR A 346 5.90 7.37 -10.57
N ILE A 347 4.61 7.15 -10.33
CA ILE A 347 4.04 5.80 -10.25
C ILE A 347 4.11 5.08 -11.60
N LEU A 348 3.78 5.76 -12.69
CA LEU A 348 3.85 5.19 -14.04
C LEU A 348 5.28 4.83 -14.43
N ALA A 349 6.25 5.69 -14.11
CA ALA A 349 7.67 5.42 -14.34
C ALA A 349 8.12 4.18 -13.54
N THR A 350 7.76 4.13 -12.25
CA THR A 350 8.05 3.01 -11.35
C THR A 350 7.42 1.72 -11.86
N TRP A 351 6.16 1.75 -12.28
CA TRP A 351 5.46 0.62 -12.86
C TRP A 351 6.15 0.09 -14.11
N LYS A 352 6.54 0.97 -15.04
CA LYS A 352 7.27 0.59 -16.25
C LYS A 352 8.60 -0.10 -15.92
N ILE A 353 9.34 0.42 -14.94
CA ILE A 353 10.60 -0.21 -14.48
C ILE A 353 10.33 -1.59 -13.87
N LEU A 354 9.30 -1.71 -13.03
CA LEU A 354 8.90 -2.98 -12.45
C LEU A 354 8.60 -4.02 -13.53
N VAL A 355 7.79 -3.68 -14.54
CA VAL A 355 7.42 -4.63 -15.60
C VAL A 355 8.58 -4.88 -16.57
N ASP A 356 9.13 -3.83 -17.17
CA ASP A 356 10.07 -3.94 -18.30
C ASP A 356 11.48 -4.39 -17.88
N LYS A 357 11.84 -4.21 -16.60
CA LYS A 357 13.18 -4.55 -16.10
C LYS A 357 13.13 -5.62 -15.02
N LEU A 358 12.41 -5.36 -13.93
CA LEU A 358 12.44 -6.24 -12.76
C LEU A 358 11.77 -7.59 -13.04
N LEU A 359 10.58 -7.58 -13.66
CA LEU A 359 9.80 -8.78 -13.93
C LEU A 359 10.06 -9.41 -15.30
N ALA A 360 10.72 -8.73 -16.24
CA ALA A 360 11.02 -9.30 -17.56
C ALA A 360 12.15 -10.37 -17.53
N SER A 361 12.94 -10.41 -16.45
CA SER A 361 14.19 -11.18 -16.32
C SER A 361 15.19 -10.86 -17.45
N GLY A 362 15.47 -9.56 -17.65
CA GLY A 362 16.42 -9.04 -18.64
C GLY A 362 15.95 -7.74 -19.29
N ILE A 363 16.77 -7.15 -20.16
CA ILE A 363 16.42 -5.93 -20.89
C ILE A 363 15.46 -6.29 -22.03
N SER A 364 14.16 -6.18 -21.78
CA SER A 364 13.11 -6.38 -22.78
C SER A 364 12.16 -5.20 -22.70
N ASN A 365 11.97 -4.48 -23.82
CA ASN A 365 10.89 -3.50 -23.90
C ASN A 365 9.59 -4.29 -24.04
N SER A 366 8.87 -4.49 -22.94
CA SER A 366 7.58 -5.13 -22.98
C SER A 366 6.52 -4.08 -23.36
N ASP A 367 5.54 -4.48 -24.17
CA ASP A 367 4.40 -3.61 -24.46
C ASP A 367 3.32 -3.66 -23.35
N GLY A 368 3.64 -4.30 -22.20
CA GLY A 368 2.73 -4.43 -21.07
C GLY A 368 3.01 -5.63 -20.16
N PHE A 369 2.19 -5.77 -19.12
CA PHE A 369 2.29 -6.85 -18.13
C PHE A 369 1.67 -8.14 -18.68
N SER A 370 2.42 -9.24 -18.70
CA SER A 370 2.03 -10.49 -19.37
C SER A 370 2.09 -11.68 -18.43
N MET A 371 1.61 -12.85 -18.88
CA MET A 371 1.69 -14.09 -18.09
C MET A 371 3.11 -14.40 -17.61
N ARG A 372 4.13 -14.15 -18.43
CA ARG A 372 5.54 -14.34 -18.03
C ARG A 372 5.95 -13.41 -16.89
N HIS A 373 5.49 -12.16 -16.90
CA HIS A 373 5.77 -11.22 -15.81
C HIS A 373 5.10 -11.68 -14.51
N MET A 374 3.87 -12.22 -14.60
CA MET A 374 3.16 -12.79 -13.46
C MET A 374 3.86 -14.03 -12.89
N GLU A 375 4.34 -14.94 -13.74
CA GLU A 375 5.13 -16.11 -13.32
C GLU A 375 6.43 -15.70 -12.61
N ASN A 376 7.10 -14.67 -13.12
CA ASN A 376 8.30 -14.13 -12.49
C ASN A 376 7.96 -13.45 -11.15
N LEU A 377 6.87 -12.67 -11.06
CA LEU A 377 6.41 -12.08 -9.81
C LEU A 377 6.14 -13.14 -8.73
N LEU A 378 5.44 -14.22 -9.08
CA LEU A 378 5.18 -15.33 -8.16
C LEU A 378 6.46 -16.06 -7.75
N ARG A 379 7.41 -16.23 -8.67
CA ARG A 379 8.72 -16.81 -8.35
C ARG A 379 9.49 -15.95 -7.34
N GLU A 380 9.52 -14.63 -7.52
CA GLU A 380 10.21 -13.73 -6.59
C GLU A 380 9.51 -13.68 -5.23
N TYR A 381 8.17 -13.73 -5.21
CA TYR A 381 7.39 -13.90 -3.98
C TYR A 381 7.74 -15.20 -3.25
N ASP A 382 7.75 -16.34 -3.94
CA ASP A 382 8.08 -17.65 -3.35
C ASP A 382 9.49 -17.64 -2.74
N GLN A 383 10.45 -17.03 -3.44
CA GLN A 383 11.83 -16.91 -2.95
C GLN A 383 11.95 -16.04 -1.70
N TRP A 384 11.00 -15.14 -1.43
CA TRP A 384 10.91 -14.42 -0.16
C TRP A 384 10.17 -15.23 0.91
N PHE A 385 9.02 -15.79 0.53
CA PHE A 385 8.07 -16.42 1.44
C PHE A 385 8.62 -17.71 2.06
N GLN A 386 9.28 -18.56 1.28
CA GLN A 386 9.83 -19.84 1.77
C GLN A 386 10.89 -19.62 2.86
N PRO A 387 11.91 -18.75 2.68
CA PRO A 387 12.79 -18.34 3.77
C PRO A 387 12.06 -17.82 5.00
N GLN A 388 11.01 -17.03 4.81
CA GLN A 388 10.25 -16.45 5.93
C GLN A 388 9.53 -17.52 6.76
N ILE A 389 8.95 -18.54 6.11
CA ILE A 389 8.35 -19.69 6.81
C ILE A 389 9.38 -20.39 7.69
N GLU A 390 10.58 -20.69 7.18
CA GLU A 390 11.58 -21.40 7.98
C GLU A 390 12.15 -20.53 9.10
N ILE A 391 12.35 -19.23 8.87
CA ILE A 391 12.70 -18.28 9.94
C ILE A 391 11.68 -18.43 11.08
N ASN A 392 10.38 -18.40 10.77
CA ASN A 392 9.35 -18.59 11.78
C ASN A 392 9.41 -19.96 12.48
N LYS A 393 9.65 -21.05 11.75
CA LYS A 393 9.82 -22.39 12.35
C LYS A 393 11.02 -22.44 13.29
N ILE A 394 12.14 -21.84 12.92
CA ILE A 394 13.37 -21.78 13.71
C ILE A 394 13.12 -21.05 15.03
N PHE A 395 12.52 -19.85 14.96
CA PHE A 395 12.28 -19.02 16.15
C PHE A 395 11.12 -19.51 17.03
N THR A 396 10.22 -20.35 16.51
CA THR A 396 9.15 -20.98 17.31
C THR A 396 9.59 -22.29 17.97
N SER A 397 10.57 -23.00 17.39
CA SER A 397 11.01 -24.33 17.86
C SER A 397 12.23 -24.30 18.79
N ILE A 398 13.03 -23.24 18.77
CA ILE A 398 14.31 -23.18 19.48
C ILE A 398 14.22 -22.23 20.69
N VAL A 399 14.44 -22.77 21.89
CA VAL A 399 14.48 -22.02 23.17
C VAL A 399 15.77 -21.19 23.31
N ALA A 400 16.84 -21.52 22.58
CA ALA A 400 18.06 -20.73 22.47
C ALA A 400 18.84 -21.13 21.20
N LEU A 401 19.01 -20.21 20.26
CA LEU A 401 19.88 -20.42 19.10
C LEU A 401 21.35 -20.44 19.58
N PRO A 402 22.19 -21.37 19.13
CA PRO A 402 23.60 -21.32 19.47
C PRO A 402 24.29 -20.20 18.69
N SER A 403 25.36 -19.63 19.25
CA SER A 403 26.16 -18.54 18.66
C SER A 403 26.63 -18.82 17.23
N CYS A 404 26.90 -17.75 16.46
CA CYS A 404 27.43 -17.81 15.09
C CYS A 404 28.58 -18.83 14.97
N GLY A 405 28.49 -19.73 13.97
CA GLY A 405 29.41 -20.86 13.78
C GLY A 405 28.86 -22.22 14.19
N SER A 406 27.69 -22.29 14.82
CA SER A 406 27.01 -23.56 15.07
C SER A 406 26.32 -24.09 13.80
N PRO A 407 26.51 -25.37 13.39
CA PRO A 407 25.94 -25.94 12.16
C PRO A 407 24.40 -26.16 12.18
N LEU A 408 23.62 -25.38 12.94
CA LEU A 408 22.23 -25.68 13.30
C LEU A 408 21.16 -24.85 12.59
N LEU A 409 21.51 -23.75 11.92
CA LEU A 409 20.68 -23.23 10.82
C LEU A 409 20.88 -24.14 9.58
N ARG A 410 20.52 -25.43 9.71
CA ARG A 410 20.49 -26.35 8.56
C ARG A 410 19.21 -26.09 7.79
N PHE A 411 19.24 -25.05 6.96
CA PHE A 411 18.20 -24.85 5.98
C PHE A 411 18.17 -26.03 4.98
N PRO A 412 16.99 -26.42 4.48
CA PRO A 412 16.88 -27.44 3.45
C PRO A 412 17.63 -27.01 2.18
N LYS A 413 18.47 -27.89 1.62
CA LYS A 413 19.40 -27.60 0.50
C LYS A 413 18.75 -27.26 -0.85
N SER A 414 17.42 -27.17 -0.95
CA SER A 414 16.73 -27.18 -2.25
C SER A 414 16.20 -25.83 -2.74
N ASP A 415 16.33 -24.75 -1.99
CA ASP A 415 15.80 -23.44 -2.41
C ASP A 415 16.85 -22.32 -2.29
N TYR A 416 16.98 -21.55 -3.38
CA TYR A 416 17.97 -20.51 -3.57
C TYR A 416 17.84 -19.37 -2.54
N GLY A 417 16.62 -19.04 -2.11
CA GLY A 417 16.42 -17.99 -1.10
C GLY A 417 17.13 -18.30 0.22
N PHE A 418 17.24 -19.59 0.58
CA PHE A 418 17.95 -20.01 1.79
C PHE A 418 19.46 -19.90 1.68
N GLU A 419 20.04 -20.30 0.55
CA GLU A 419 21.50 -20.21 0.36
C GLU A 419 21.97 -18.76 0.36
N GLU A 420 21.13 -17.84 -0.10
CA GLU A 420 21.38 -16.40 0.03
C GLU A 420 21.29 -15.91 1.47
N MET A 421 20.21 -16.25 2.19
CA MET A 421 20.10 -15.92 3.61
C MET A 421 21.30 -16.44 4.40
N LYS A 422 21.70 -17.68 4.12
CA LYS A 422 22.88 -18.30 4.71
C LYS A 422 24.16 -17.53 4.35
N ARG A 423 24.34 -17.09 3.11
CA ARG A 423 25.50 -16.29 2.71
C ARG A 423 25.57 -14.98 3.50
N ILE A 424 24.42 -14.33 3.73
CA ILE A 424 24.34 -13.10 4.51
C ILE A 424 24.66 -13.36 5.98
N THR A 425 24.13 -14.44 6.58
CA THR A 425 24.27 -14.71 8.02
C THR A 425 25.55 -15.43 8.43
N ASP A 426 26.08 -16.34 7.59
CA ASP A 426 27.25 -17.16 7.92
C ASP A 426 28.57 -16.40 7.74
N CYS A 427 28.59 -15.38 6.89
CA CYS A 427 29.80 -14.63 6.51
C CYS A 427 29.94 -13.29 7.23
N ALA A 428 28.94 -12.85 8.00
CA ALA A 428 29.03 -11.62 8.75
C ALA A 428 29.97 -11.79 9.97
N PRO A 429 30.99 -10.93 10.13
CA PRO A 429 31.92 -10.98 11.27
C PRO A 429 31.25 -10.75 12.63
N TRP A 430 30.04 -10.17 12.65
CA TRP A 430 29.19 -10.02 13.82
C TRP A 430 27.71 -10.20 13.46
N ALA A 431 26.88 -10.46 14.45
CA ALA A 431 25.44 -10.57 14.26
C ALA A 431 24.86 -9.19 13.90
N VAL A 432 24.33 -9.07 12.68
CA VAL A 432 23.55 -7.90 12.26
C VAL A 432 22.20 -7.95 12.98
N ARG A 433 21.97 -7.02 13.91
CA ARG A 433 20.76 -6.93 14.74
C ARG A 433 20.05 -5.62 14.49
N GLN A 434 18.73 -5.66 14.48
CA GLN A 434 17.85 -4.51 14.56
C GLN A 434 17.00 -4.62 15.81
N ASP A 435 16.77 -3.49 16.47
CA ASP A 435 15.74 -3.38 17.47
C ASP A 435 14.35 -3.22 16.84
N GLU A 436 13.31 -3.15 17.68
CA GLU A 436 11.91 -3.00 17.26
C GLU A 436 11.63 -1.68 16.52
N ASP A 437 12.51 -0.68 16.63
CA ASP A 437 12.45 0.60 15.89
C ASP A 437 13.24 0.53 14.57
N TYR A 438 13.57 -0.69 14.07
CA TYR A 438 14.36 -0.94 12.86
C TYR A 438 15.78 -0.33 12.89
N ARG A 439 16.33 -0.03 14.08
CA ARG A 439 17.68 0.55 14.19
C ARG A 439 18.73 -0.54 14.33
N LEU A 440 19.78 -0.43 13.52
CA LEU A 440 20.94 -1.32 13.52
C LEU A 440 21.69 -1.20 14.85
N TYR A 441 21.73 -2.27 15.63
CA TYR A 441 22.39 -2.32 16.91
C TYR A 441 23.84 -2.80 16.76
N LEU A 442 24.80 -1.97 17.16
CA LEU A 442 26.25 -2.20 17.01
C LEU A 442 26.94 -2.16 18.38
N ASP A 443 27.27 -3.33 18.94
CA ASP A 443 27.84 -3.46 20.30
C ASP A 443 29.01 -4.46 20.39
N TYR A 444 30.18 -3.95 20.77
CA TYR A 444 31.42 -4.70 20.97
C TYR A 444 31.35 -5.74 22.07
N ASN A 445 30.58 -5.50 23.12
CA ASN A 445 30.60 -6.39 24.28
C ASN A 445 29.69 -7.61 24.07
N ASN A 446 28.99 -7.65 22.93
CA ASN A 446 27.80 -8.48 22.79
C ASN A 446 27.73 -9.27 21.47
N TYR A 447 28.89 -9.67 20.95
CA TYR A 447 29.03 -10.55 19.77
C TYR A 447 28.31 -11.91 19.92
N SER A 448 27.91 -12.30 21.12
CA SER A 448 27.28 -13.60 21.42
C SER A 448 25.76 -13.63 21.26
N HIS A 449 25.14 -12.51 20.93
CA HIS A 449 23.69 -12.46 20.81
C HIS A 449 23.18 -13.07 19.51
N ILE A 450 22.22 -13.95 19.71
CA ILE A 450 21.36 -14.54 18.71
C ILE A 450 20.61 -13.41 17.98
N PRO A 451 20.62 -13.35 16.65
CA PRO A 451 19.79 -12.42 15.91
C PRO A 451 18.33 -12.57 16.34
N GLU A 452 17.64 -11.46 16.58
CA GLU A 452 16.21 -11.53 16.85
C GLU A 452 15.45 -11.92 15.58
N ARG A 453 14.29 -12.58 15.75
CA ARG A 453 13.44 -12.99 14.63
C ARG A 453 13.14 -11.83 13.68
N PHE A 454 12.84 -10.67 14.26
CA PHE A 454 12.57 -9.44 13.54
C PHE A 454 13.76 -9.04 12.65
N SER A 455 14.98 -9.03 13.18
CA SER A 455 16.19 -8.70 12.41
C SER A 455 16.40 -9.63 11.22
N VAL A 456 16.22 -10.94 11.42
CA VAL A 456 16.39 -11.94 10.34
C VAL A 456 15.27 -11.83 9.29
N SER A 457 14.05 -11.53 9.72
CA SER A 457 12.91 -11.28 8.83
C SER A 457 13.12 -10.03 7.99
N THR A 458 13.67 -8.97 8.60
CA THR A 458 14.05 -7.75 7.88
C THR A 458 15.13 -8.05 6.82
N LEU A 459 16.19 -8.77 7.20
CA LEU A 459 17.22 -9.19 6.24
C LEU A 459 16.64 -9.98 5.06
N ASN A 460 15.61 -10.81 5.28
CA ASN A 460 15.03 -11.62 4.21
C ASN A 460 14.30 -10.81 3.13
N TRP A 461 13.52 -9.78 3.48
CA TRP A 461 12.89 -8.95 2.46
C TRP A 461 13.89 -8.02 1.76
N GLN A 462 14.89 -7.53 2.47
CA GLN A 462 15.98 -6.73 1.89
C GLN A 462 16.81 -7.55 0.89
N ARG A 463 17.13 -8.80 1.25
CA ARG A 463 17.73 -9.80 0.36
C ARG A 463 16.90 -9.95 -0.92
N ALA A 464 15.58 -10.14 -0.79
CA ALA A 464 14.70 -10.28 -1.95
C ALA A 464 14.73 -9.04 -2.86
N LEU A 465 14.77 -7.83 -2.29
CA LEU A 465 14.89 -6.59 -3.05
C LEU A 465 16.24 -6.48 -3.79
N VAL A 466 17.36 -6.69 -3.10
CA VAL A 466 18.70 -6.65 -3.73
C VAL A 466 18.83 -7.73 -4.80
N HIS A 467 18.24 -8.90 -4.57
CA HIS A 467 18.18 -9.97 -5.57
C HIS A 467 17.45 -9.51 -6.83
N LEU A 468 16.26 -8.91 -6.68
CA LEU A 468 15.48 -8.40 -7.79
C LEU A 468 16.26 -7.37 -8.62
N LEU A 469 16.97 -6.46 -7.96
CA LEU A 469 17.82 -5.46 -8.62
C LEU A 469 19.02 -6.10 -9.34
N ALA A 470 19.73 -7.02 -8.66
CA ALA A 470 20.86 -7.73 -9.25
C ALA A 470 20.43 -8.51 -10.51
N ASN A 471 19.31 -9.22 -10.44
CA ASN A 471 18.75 -9.95 -11.57
C ASN A 471 18.37 -9.03 -12.74
N ALA A 472 17.82 -7.86 -12.46
CA ALA A 472 17.32 -6.99 -13.52
C ALA A 472 18.44 -6.20 -14.23
N TYR A 473 19.50 -5.83 -13.50
CA TYR A 473 20.49 -4.86 -13.99
C TYR A 473 21.86 -5.45 -14.30
N ALA A 474 22.21 -6.62 -13.78
CA ALA A 474 23.44 -7.31 -14.14
C ALA A 474 23.48 -7.65 -15.63
N THR A 475 24.54 -7.23 -16.32
CA THR A 475 24.73 -7.43 -17.77
C THR A 475 25.51 -8.68 -18.09
N ASP A 476 26.28 -9.20 -17.14
CA ASP A 476 26.99 -10.46 -17.28
C ASP A 476 26.08 -11.62 -16.83
N PRO A 477 25.74 -12.58 -17.73
CA PRO A 477 24.85 -13.68 -17.39
C PRO A 477 25.35 -14.56 -16.25
N THR A 478 26.68 -14.66 -16.07
CA THR A 478 27.28 -15.46 -14.98
C THR A 478 27.09 -14.74 -13.65
N ARG A 479 27.33 -13.43 -13.57
CA ARG A 479 27.04 -12.61 -12.37
C ARG A 479 25.55 -12.57 -12.06
N GLN A 480 24.70 -12.49 -13.07
CA GLN A 480 23.25 -12.54 -12.91
C GLN A 480 22.82 -13.89 -12.32
N MET A 481 23.28 -15.01 -12.90
CA MET A 481 22.94 -16.36 -12.43
C MET A 481 23.50 -16.66 -11.03
N ASN A 482 24.73 -16.22 -10.74
CA ASN A 482 25.40 -16.44 -9.45
C ASN A 482 25.09 -15.37 -8.40
N ARG A 483 24.40 -14.29 -8.81
CA ARG A 483 24.03 -13.15 -7.97
C ARG A 483 25.24 -12.58 -7.28
N THR A 484 26.27 -12.28 -8.06
CA THR A 484 27.54 -11.77 -7.52
C THR A 484 27.39 -10.34 -7.02
N GLY A 485 26.62 -9.50 -7.72
CA GLY A 485 26.47 -8.08 -7.39
C GLY A 485 26.27 -7.21 -8.63
N LEU A 486 26.39 -5.89 -8.43
CA LEU A 486 26.26 -4.87 -9.47
C LEU A 486 27.54 -4.02 -9.57
N THR A 487 28.01 -3.80 -10.79
CA THR A 487 29.07 -2.82 -11.06
C THR A 487 28.57 -1.39 -10.87
N GLU A 488 29.47 -0.43 -10.66
CA GLU A 488 29.12 1.00 -10.58
C GLU A 488 28.22 1.47 -11.74
N LYS A 489 28.56 1.07 -12.98
CA LYS A 489 27.77 1.45 -14.18
C LYS A 489 26.37 0.82 -14.18
N GLU A 490 26.25 -0.39 -13.67
CA GLU A 490 24.95 -1.06 -13.50
C GLU A 490 24.12 -0.37 -12.42
N LEU A 491 24.73 -0.04 -11.29
CA LEU A 491 24.07 0.69 -10.20
C LEU A 491 23.67 2.11 -10.60
N GLY A 492 24.47 2.81 -11.39
CA GLY A 492 24.08 4.11 -11.94
C GLY A 492 22.87 4.03 -12.88
N ARG A 493 22.61 2.87 -13.50
CA ARG A 493 21.34 2.65 -14.24
C ARG A 493 20.19 2.42 -13.28
N VAL A 494 20.35 1.56 -12.26
CA VAL A 494 19.36 1.37 -11.19
C VAL A 494 18.94 2.72 -10.61
N TYR A 495 19.92 3.54 -10.24
CA TYR A 495 19.68 4.84 -9.64
C TYR A 495 18.91 5.78 -10.57
N ARG A 496 19.33 5.96 -11.82
CA ARG A 496 18.61 6.85 -12.75
C ARG A 496 17.17 6.41 -13.00
N ASP A 497 16.92 5.12 -13.05
CA ASP A 497 15.57 4.58 -13.21
C ASP A 497 14.73 4.84 -11.94
N LEU A 498 15.28 4.58 -10.76
CA LEU A 498 14.54 4.72 -9.49
C LEU A 498 14.58 6.14 -8.89
N LYS A 499 15.40 7.06 -9.41
CA LYS A 499 15.57 8.42 -8.87
C LYS A 499 14.25 9.16 -8.67
N PRO A 500 13.28 9.16 -9.61
CA PRO A 500 11.99 9.81 -9.37
C PRO A 500 11.28 9.28 -8.12
N LEU A 501 11.29 7.95 -7.92
CA LEU A 501 10.71 7.31 -6.73
C LEU A 501 11.49 7.66 -5.47
N LEU A 502 12.83 7.61 -5.51
CA LEU A 502 13.68 7.94 -4.36
C LEU A 502 13.55 9.41 -3.93
N VAL A 503 13.35 10.32 -4.89
CA VAL A 503 13.08 11.74 -4.64
C VAL A 503 11.69 11.93 -4.03
N ALA A 504 10.67 11.27 -4.57
CA ALA A 504 9.30 11.32 -4.02
C ALA A 504 9.22 10.76 -2.59
N LEU A 505 10.09 9.80 -2.25
CA LEU A 505 10.25 9.27 -0.90
C LEU A 505 11.16 10.13 0.00
N GLU A 506 11.65 11.27 -0.49
CA GLU A 506 12.62 12.14 0.20
C GLU A 506 13.91 11.43 0.66
N LEU A 507 14.28 10.33 0.00
CA LEU A 507 15.49 9.55 0.32
C LEU A 507 16.74 10.11 -0.37
N VAL A 508 16.58 10.83 -1.48
CA VAL A 508 17.68 11.39 -2.26
C VAL A 508 17.33 12.80 -2.76
N ASP A 509 18.33 13.69 -2.84
CA ASP A 509 18.17 15.02 -3.41
C ASP A 509 17.87 14.94 -4.93
N LYS A 510 16.88 15.68 -5.39
CA LYS A 510 16.51 15.76 -6.81
C LYS A 510 17.67 16.19 -7.73
N ASN A 511 18.64 16.93 -7.21
CA ASN A 511 19.78 17.44 -7.96
C ASN A 511 21.01 16.53 -7.91
N ASP A 512 20.99 15.48 -7.08
CA ASP A 512 22.11 14.55 -7.00
C ASP A 512 22.00 13.51 -8.14
N ASP A 513 22.77 13.67 -9.21
CA ASP A 513 22.79 12.70 -10.32
C ASP A 513 23.76 11.52 -10.09
N ASP A 514 24.57 11.62 -9.04
CA ASP A 514 25.73 10.77 -8.79
C ASP A 514 25.67 10.00 -7.47
N TYR A 515 24.55 10.05 -6.74
CA TYR A 515 24.32 9.34 -5.48
C TYR A 515 24.72 7.85 -5.51
N TYR A 516 24.57 7.18 -6.66
CA TYR A 516 25.01 5.79 -6.83
C TYR A 516 26.52 5.57 -6.62
N LYS A 517 27.36 6.59 -6.84
CA LYS A 517 28.80 6.53 -6.57
C LYS A 517 29.06 6.51 -5.07
N ASP A 518 28.26 7.23 -4.31
CA ASP A 518 28.29 7.19 -2.85
C ASP A 518 27.91 5.80 -2.34
N ILE A 519 26.92 5.13 -2.95
CA ILE A 519 26.60 3.73 -2.64
C ILE A 519 27.82 2.82 -2.88
N VAL A 520 28.45 2.89 -4.05
CA VAL A 520 29.64 2.06 -4.38
C VAL A 520 30.80 2.32 -3.42
N ARG A 521 31.04 3.60 -3.10
CA ARG A 521 32.02 4.00 -2.10
C ARG A 521 31.67 3.32 -0.78
N ASP A 522 30.47 3.54 -0.28
CA ASP A 522 30.10 3.15 1.08
C ASP A 522 30.04 1.62 1.25
N THR A 523 29.55 0.90 0.24
CA THR A 523 29.56 -0.57 0.23
C THR A 523 30.98 -1.14 0.28
N ARG A 524 31.93 -0.47 -0.38
CA ARG A 524 33.34 -0.87 -0.44
C ARG A 524 34.07 -0.70 0.89
N PHE A 525 33.71 0.30 1.70
CA PHE A 525 34.47 0.62 2.93
C PHE A 525 33.77 0.16 4.21
N PHE A 526 32.46 0.36 4.29
CA PHE A 526 31.76 0.39 5.57
C PHE A 526 30.91 -0.85 5.82
N MET A 527 30.83 -1.78 4.87
CA MET A 527 30.05 -3.00 5.07
C MET A 527 30.85 -4.03 5.87
N PRO A 528 30.18 -4.81 6.76
CA PRO A 528 30.82 -5.91 7.48
C PRO A 528 31.64 -6.83 6.57
N GLN A 529 31.10 -7.14 5.40
CA GLN A 529 31.73 -8.04 4.42
C GLN A 529 32.49 -7.32 3.31
N SER A 530 32.71 -6.01 3.42
CA SER A 530 33.28 -5.26 2.30
C SER A 530 34.67 -5.75 1.91
N ASN A 531 34.97 -5.87 0.62
CA ASN A 531 36.26 -6.42 0.17
C ASN A 531 37.10 -5.47 -0.67
N GLY A 532 36.71 -4.20 -0.75
CA GLY A 532 37.52 -3.19 -1.40
C GLY A 532 37.46 -3.18 -2.93
N ASN A 533 36.59 -3.99 -3.56
CA ASN A 533 36.45 -4.02 -5.02
C ASN A 533 35.46 -2.95 -5.54
N ASP A 534 35.30 -2.86 -6.88
CA ASP A 534 34.42 -1.87 -7.54
C ASP A 534 33.03 -2.45 -7.91
N ILE A 535 32.64 -3.55 -7.27
CA ILE A 535 31.37 -4.24 -7.42
C ILE A 535 30.64 -4.16 -6.09
N VAL A 536 29.40 -3.69 -6.08
CA VAL A 536 28.54 -3.86 -4.92
C VAL A 536 28.12 -5.32 -4.89
N GLU A 537 28.78 -6.12 -4.06
CA GLU A 537 28.45 -7.53 -3.94
C GLU A 537 27.05 -7.71 -3.36
N PHE A 538 26.42 -8.85 -3.63
CA PHE A 538 25.06 -9.10 -3.16
C PHE A 538 24.91 -8.94 -1.64
N THR A 539 25.85 -9.48 -0.86
CA THR A 539 25.85 -9.34 0.61
C THR A 539 26.09 -7.90 1.04
N GLU A 540 27.06 -7.21 0.43
CA GLU A 540 27.34 -5.80 0.69
C GLU A 540 26.13 -4.91 0.38
N GLY A 541 25.39 -5.20 -0.70
CA GLY A 541 24.17 -4.47 -1.07
C GLY A 541 23.04 -4.66 -0.05
N VAL A 542 22.88 -5.86 0.51
CA VAL A 542 21.91 -6.12 1.59
C VAL A 542 22.33 -5.39 2.86
N GLU A 543 23.60 -5.48 3.25
CA GLU A 543 24.15 -4.78 4.43
C GLU A 543 24.01 -3.25 4.29
N TYR A 544 24.23 -2.72 3.08
CA TYR A 544 24.08 -1.29 2.79
C TYR A 544 22.64 -0.83 3.01
N TYR A 545 21.70 -1.57 2.41
CA TYR A 545 20.29 -1.25 2.55
C TYR A 545 19.80 -1.39 4.01
N TYR A 546 20.36 -2.33 4.76
CA TYR A 546 20.12 -2.48 6.20
C TYR A 546 20.52 -1.22 7.00
N ASN A 547 21.70 -0.64 6.70
CA ASN A 547 22.15 0.61 7.31
C ASN A 547 21.26 1.80 6.90
N VAL A 548 20.94 1.92 5.61
CA VAL A 548 20.11 3.03 5.10
C VAL A 548 18.72 3.04 5.75
N LEU A 549 18.07 1.87 5.87
CA LEU A 549 16.78 1.77 6.54
C LEU A 549 16.88 2.21 8.01
N SER A 550 17.89 1.71 8.73
CA SER A 550 18.16 2.11 10.11
C SER A 550 18.36 3.63 10.25
N GLY A 551 19.20 4.23 9.40
CA GLY A 551 19.42 5.68 9.38
C GLY A 551 18.16 6.50 9.06
N THR A 552 17.30 5.96 8.19
CA THR A 552 16.01 6.57 7.83
C THR A 552 15.07 6.62 9.03
N GLU A 553 14.89 5.50 9.73
CA GLU A 553 13.98 5.39 10.87
C GLU A 553 14.41 6.25 12.07
N ILE A 554 15.73 6.30 12.34
CA ILE A 554 16.30 7.24 13.32
C ILE A 554 15.94 8.68 12.96
N THR A 555 16.07 9.03 11.68
CA THR A 555 15.88 10.39 11.19
C THR A 555 14.41 10.79 11.20
N LEU A 556 13.50 9.92 10.80
CA LEU A 556 12.06 10.20 10.82
C LEU A 556 11.59 10.58 12.23
N LYS A 557 11.97 9.79 13.24
CA LYS A 557 11.69 10.07 14.65
C LYS A 557 12.34 11.38 15.10
N MET A 558 13.59 11.61 14.73
CA MET A 558 14.32 12.84 15.07
C MET A 558 13.70 14.09 14.41
N VAL A 559 13.23 13.99 13.17
CA VAL A 559 12.61 15.11 12.43
C VAL A 559 11.27 15.50 13.05
N GLU A 560 10.47 14.56 13.53
CA GLU A 560 9.23 14.86 14.26
C GLU A 560 9.49 15.71 15.51
N ASP A 561 10.51 15.35 16.29
CA ASP A 561 10.90 16.12 17.47
C ASP A 561 11.54 17.48 17.09
N LEU A 562 12.34 17.52 16.02
CA LEU A 562 12.91 18.76 15.49
C LEU A 562 11.82 19.73 15.02
N LYS A 563 10.70 19.24 14.45
CA LYS A 563 9.54 20.09 14.07
C LYS A 563 8.97 20.85 15.26
N THR A 564 9.08 20.29 16.45
CA THR A 564 8.63 20.93 17.70
C THR A 564 9.71 21.82 18.31
N ALA A 565 10.99 21.46 18.14
CA ALA A 565 12.11 22.14 18.80
C ALA A 565 12.76 23.27 17.98
N CYS A 566 12.62 23.27 16.65
CA CYS A 566 13.29 24.19 15.74
C CYS A 566 12.29 24.93 14.84
N ASP A 567 12.64 26.14 14.40
CA ASP A 567 11.83 26.90 13.43
C ASP A 567 11.86 26.21 12.05
N PHE A 568 10.76 25.59 11.65
CA PHE A 568 10.56 25.02 10.31
C PHE A 568 10.11 26.12 9.33
N LYS A 569 10.91 26.33 8.27
CA LYS A 569 10.57 27.28 7.20
C LYS A 569 9.99 26.52 6.00
N GLU A 570 8.67 26.31 6.00
CA GLU A 570 7.96 25.70 4.87
C GLU A 570 8.15 26.47 3.55
N SER A 571 8.27 27.81 3.61
CA SER A 571 8.36 28.67 2.43
C SER A 571 9.63 28.50 1.59
N MET A 572 10.66 27.81 2.10
CA MET A 572 11.85 27.47 1.28
C MET A 572 11.70 26.14 0.54
N GLY A 573 10.67 25.35 0.88
CA GLY A 573 10.34 24.08 0.25
C GLY A 573 10.03 24.21 -1.24
N GLU A 574 9.46 25.33 -1.72
CA GLU A 574 9.21 25.51 -3.16
C GLU A 574 10.50 25.52 -4.00
N ARG A 575 11.61 26.01 -3.45
CA ARG A 575 12.88 26.11 -4.19
C ARG A 575 13.60 24.76 -4.27
N PHE A 576 13.41 23.90 -3.27
CA PHE A 576 14.26 22.73 -3.05
C PHE A 576 13.49 21.40 -2.99
N GLY A 577 12.18 21.42 -2.77
CA GLY A 577 11.28 20.27 -2.84
C GLY A 577 10.97 19.57 -1.50
N ALA A 578 11.52 20.03 -0.37
CA ALA A 578 11.31 19.45 0.96
C ALA A 578 11.46 20.54 2.06
N PRO A 579 10.91 20.35 3.27
CA PRO A 579 11.11 21.28 4.39
C PRO A 579 12.58 21.32 4.85
N PHE A 580 13.04 22.52 5.25
CA PHE A 580 14.41 22.77 5.74
C PHE A 580 14.40 23.18 7.21
N ILE A 581 15.44 22.74 7.92
CA ILE A 581 15.66 23.02 9.34
C ILE A 581 16.94 23.82 9.51
N GLN A 582 16.93 24.86 10.35
CA GLN A 582 18.13 25.65 10.61
C GLN A 582 19.24 24.76 11.20
N GLY A 583 20.39 24.70 10.52
CA GLY A 583 21.47 23.78 10.85
C GLY A 583 22.07 23.99 12.24
N ASP A 584 22.16 25.23 12.72
CA ASP A 584 22.57 25.53 14.11
C ASP A 584 21.60 24.91 15.15
N CYS A 585 20.29 24.95 14.87
CA CYS A 585 19.29 24.36 15.73
C CYS A 585 19.42 22.83 15.73
N VAL A 586 19.57 22.22 14.55
CA VAL A 586 19.80 20.78 14.40
C VAL A 586 21.04 20.34 15.18
N ARG A 587 22.20 20.99 14.99
CA ARG A 587 23.45 20.62 15.67
C ARG A 587 23.31 20.66 17.19
N LYS A 588 22.69 21.73 17.70
CA LYS A 588 22.40 21.89 19.14
C LYS A 588 21.45 20.81 19.63
N PHE A 589 20.36 20.54 18.90
CA PHE A 589 19.35 19.55 19.25
C PHE A 589 19.95 18.13 19.30
N ILE A 590 20.68 17.74 18.25
CA ILE A 590 21.38 16.45 18.20
C ILE A 590 22.37 16.35 19.36
N GLY A 591 23.16 17.39 19.63
CA GLY A 591 24.11 17.36 20.76
C GLY A 591 23.47 17.18 22.13
N GLN A 592 22.24 17.68 22.33
CA GLN A 592 21.49 17.53 23.57
C GLN A 592 20.77 16.18 23.69
N ASN A 593 20.35 15.60 22.57
CA ASN A 593 19.50 14.41 22.52
C ASN A 593 20.21 13.20 21.87
N PHE A 594 21.53 13.24 21.70
CA PHE A 594 22.28 12.22 20.96
C PHE A 594 22.02 10.81 21.49
N ALA A 595 22.09 10.64 22.82
CA ALA A 595 21.86 9.37 23.48
C ALA A 595 20.42 8.85 23.30
N LEU A 596 19.43 9.72 23.06
CA LEU A 596 18.04 9.29 22.83
C LEU A 596 17.94 8.54 21.50
N TYR A 597 18.48 9.12 20.42
CA TYR A 597 18.36 8.57 19.07
C TYR A 597 19.38 7.48 18.77
N TYR A 598 20.60 7.58 19.30
CA TYR A 598 21.72 6.69 18.98
C TYR A 598 22.09 5.69 20.07
N HIS A 599 21.20 5.38 21.03
CA HIS A 599 21.48 4.38 22.07
C HIS A 599 21.79 2.97 21.54
N HIS A 600 21.40 2.67 20.30
CA HIS A 600 21.76 1.43 19.58
C HIS A 600 23.22 1.40 19.11
N LEU A 601 23.94 2.53 19.23
CA LEU A 601 25.38 2.68 19.02
C LEU A 601 26.07 3.04 20.37
N PRO A 602 26.09 2.12 21.36
CA PRO A 602 26.54 2.43 22.72
C PRO A 602 27.94 3.04 22.81
N GLU A 603 28.90 2.60 21.99
CA GLU A 603 30.25 3.17 22.02
C GLU A 603 30.31 4.56 21.36
N MET A 604 29.50 4.84 20.34
CA MET A 604 29.36 6.19 19.78
C MET A 604 28.74 7.16 20.79
N VAL A 605 27.75 6.70 21.57
CA VAL A 605 27.16 7.50 22.67
C VAL A 605 28.18 7.78 23.77
N LYS A 606 28.95 6.77 24.20
CA LYS A 606 30.04 6.96 25.17
C LYS A 606 31.09 7.94 24.65
N PHE A 607 31.46 7.82 23.37
CA PHE A 607 32.37 8.74 22.71
C PHE A 607 31.83 10.18 22.74
N GLN A 608 30.57 10.39 22.36
CA GLN A 608 29.92 11.71 22.39
C GLN A 608 29.92 12.32 23.80
N GLN A 609 29.59 11.54 24.83
CA GLN A 609 29.57 11.98 26.22
C GLN A 609 30.95 12.37 26.76
N GLY A 610 32.02 11.84 26.15
CA GLY A 610 33.41 12.20 26.49
C GLY A 610 33.88 13.53 25.90
N LEU A 611 33.13 14.12 24.95
CA LEU A 611 33.49 15.37 24.28
C LEU A 611 32.86 16.58 24.97
N SER A 612 33.58 17.70 25.00
CA SER A 612 32.96 19.00 25.33
C SER A 612 31.98 19.42 24.23
N SER A 613 31.01 20.28 24.57
CA SER A 613 30.03 20.79 23.59
C SER A 613 30.69 21.44 22.36
N LYS A 614 31.87 22.08 22.53
CA LYS A 614 32.63 22.69 21.42
C LYS A 614 33.32 21.63 20.54
N GLU A 615 33.84 20.56 21.14
CA GLU A 615 34.45 19.46 20.40
C GLU A 615 33.38 18.66 19.63
N TRP A 616 32.23 18.44 20.25
CA TRP A 616 31.07 17.82 19.60
C TRP A 616 30.61 18.63 18.38
N ASP A 617 30.39 19.94 18.55
CA ASP A 617 29.94 20.81 17.45
C ASP A 617 30.95 20.83 16.29
N LYS A 618 32.25 20.86 16.60
CA LYS A 618 33.31 20.74 15.61
C LYS A 618 33.30 19.39 14.91
N MET A 619 33.09 18.30 15.64
CA MET A 619 33.02 16.95 15.07
C MET A 619 31.81 16.82 14.15
N LEU A 620 30.63 17.25 14.60
CA LEU A 620 29.40 17.18 13.83
C LEU A 620 29.47 18.04 12.56
N SER A 621 30.09 19.22 12.64
CA SER A 621 30.38 20.05 11.46
C SER A 621 31.27 19.32 10.45
N LYS A 622 32.31 18.62 10.93
CA LYS A 622 33.16 17.78 10.07
C LYS A 622 32.44 16.58 9.49
N ALA A 623 31.51 15.97 10.23
CA ALA A 623 30.68 14.89 9.70
C ALA A 623 29.83 15.41 8.52
N PHE A 624 29.22 16.59 8.62
CA PHE A 624 28.53 17.19 7.48
C PHE A 624 29.46 17.51 6.30
N VAL A 625 30.67 18.01 6.57
CA VAL A 625 31.68 18.19 5.51
C VAL A 625 32.06 16.85 4.86
N ALA A 626 32.14 15.76 5.63
CA ALA A 626 32.37 14.40 5.09
C ALA A 626 31.22 13.89 4.23
N LEU A 627 30.01 14.41 4.43
CA LEU A 627 28.88 14.18 3.54
C LEU A 627 28.91 15.08 2.30
N GLY A 628 29.88 15.99 2.18
CA GLY A 628 30.05 16.88 1.04
C GLY A 628 29.28 18.19 1.15
N LEU A 629 28.75 18.53 2.33
CA LEU A 629 28.07 19.80 2.54
C LEU A 629 29.09 20.95 2.58
N LYS A 630 28.80 22.00 1.84
CA LYS A 630 29.54 23.27 1.90
C LYS A 630 29.09 24.10 3.09
N ASP A 631 29.93 25.04 3.52
CA ASP A 631 29.64 25.92 4.66
C ASP A 631 28.30 26.67 4.55
N ASP A 632 27.87 27.04 3.34
CA ASP A 632 26.58 27.69 3.09
C ASP A 632 25.38 26.73 3.17
N GLU A 633 25.59 25.44 2.88
CA GLU A 633 24.59 24.38 3.02
C GLU A 633 24.40 23.96 4.49
N LEU A 634 25.36 24.26 5.36
CA LEU A 634 25.25 24.02 6.81
C LEU A 634 24.27 24.97 7.52
N GLU A 635 23.79 26.02 6.84
CA GLU A 635 22.78 26.93 7.39
C GLU A 635 21.39 26.27 7.44
N TYR A 636 21.07 25.43 6.45
CA TYR A 636 19.78 24.77 6.33
C TYR A 636 19.93 23.32 5.87
N LEU A 637 19.46 22.39 6.68
CA LEU A 637 19.56 20.96 6.41
C LEU A 637 18.20 20.41 5.98
N SER A 638 18.20 19.58 4.94
CA SER A 638 17.04 18.78 4.53
C SER A 638 16.98 17.47 5.31
N GLN A 639 15.82 16.81 5.29
CA GLN A 639 15.64 15.48 5.87
C GLN A 639 16.63 14.45 5.28
N ALA A 640 16.82 14.45 3.96
CA ALA A 640 17.77 13.55 3.30
C ALA A 640 19.20 13.69 3.86
N ARG A 641 19.67 14.91 4.16
CA ARG A 641 21.00 15.13 4.78
C ARG A 641 21.09 14.60 6.20
N LEU A 642 19.98 14.58 6.94
CA LEU A 642 19.94 13.98 8.27
C LEU A 642 19.93 12.45 8.21
N VAL A 643 19.30 11.86 7.18
CA VAL A 643 19.40 10.42 6.89
C VAL A 643 20.85 10.05 6.61
N GLU A 644 21.52 10.76 5.69
CA GLU A 644 22.93 10.56 5.36
C GLU A 644 23.83 10.66 6.61
N LEU A 645 23.59 11.63 7.49
CA LEU A 645 24.32 11.75 8.75
C LEU A 645 24.11 10.52 9.65
N SER A 646 22.88 10.07 9.82
CA SER A 646 22.57 8.91 10.66
C SER A 646 23.22 7.64 10.13
N VAL A 647 23.19 7.44 8.81
CA VAL A 647 23.85 6.33 8.13
C VAL A 647 25.38 6.43 8.28
N PHE A 648 25.95 7.62 8.08
CA PHE A 648 27.40 7.84 8.22
C PHE A 648 27.91 7.55 9.63
N LEU A 649 27.15 7.90 10.67
CA LEU A 649 27.53 7.55 12.05
C LEU A 649 27.53 6.03 12.28
N GLN A 650 26.61 5.28 11.66
CA GLN A 650 26.62 3.81 11.69
C GLN A 650 27.82 3.24 10.91
N TYR A 651 28.23 3.88 9.81
CA TYR A 651 29.42 3.51 9.05
C TYR A 651 30.70 3.68 9.86
N VAL A 652 30.84 4.81 10.56
CA VAL A 652 31.98 5.03 11.47
C VAL A 652 32.02 3.93 12.52
N GLU A 653 30.89 3.62 13.15
CA GLU A 653 30.83 2.58 14.18
C GLU A 653 31.15 1.18 13.62
N THR A 654 30.62 0.86 12.44
CA THR A 654 30.92 -0.39 11.73
C THR A 654 32.41 -0.51 11.39
N PHE A 655 33.02 0.58 10.93
CA PHE A 655 34.44 0.60 10.58
C PHE A 655 35.32 0.35 11.81
N VAL A 656 35.04 1.02 12.93
CA VAL A 656 35.78 0.76 14.17
C VAL A 656 35.51 -0.67 14.66
N LEU A 657 34.29 -1.18 14.58
CA LEU A 657 33.94 -2.56 15.00
C LEU A 657 34.73 -3.62 14.25
N ARG A 658 35.02 -3.34 12.98
CA ARG A 658 35.70 -4.25 12.08
C ARG A 658 37.20 -4.31 12.30
N PHE A 659 37.82 -3.19 12.62
CA PHE A 659 39.28 -3.05 12.62
C PHE A 659 39.89 -2.84 14.00
N ASP A 660 39.13 -2.40 15.01
CA ASP A 660 39.59 -2.24 16.39
C ASP A 660 39.62 -3.61 17.10
N HIS A 661 40.60 -4.44 16.71
CA HIS A 661 40.82 -5.78 17.22
C HIS A 661 41.03 -5.81 18.74
N ASN A 662 41.54 -4.71 19.30
CA ASN A 662 41.82 -4.59 20.73
C ASN A 662 40.69 -3.90 21.54
N GLN A 663 39.65 -3.41 20.86
CA GLN A 663 38.42 -2.84 21.43
C GLN A 663 38.66 -1.64 22.35
N ASN A 664 39.67 -0.80 22.06
CA ASN A 664 39.95 0.39 22.86
C ASN A 664 39.27 1.67 22.33
N GLY A 665 38.49 1.55 21.25
CA GLY A 665 37.82 2.63 20.54
C GLY A 665 38.72 3.44 19.61
N LYS A 666 39.94 2.98 19.32
CA LYS A 666 40.94 3.61 18.46
C LYS A 666 41.61 2.60 17.55
N LEU A 667 41.90 3.00 16.32
CA LEU A 667 42.64 2.18 15.37
C LEU A 667 44.14 2.46 15.49
N ALA A 668 44.89 1.46 15.93
CA ALA A 668 46.35 1.47 15.97
C ALA A 668 46.94 1.26 14.55
N GLY A 669 48.23 1.54 14.37
CA GLY A 669 48.90 1.43 13.07
C GLY A 669 48.73 0.07 12.36
N SER A 670 48.74 -1.04 13.10
CA SER A 670 48.50 -2.37 12.54
C SER A 670 47.06 -2.60 12.11
N GLU A 671 46.09 -2.06 12.86
CA GLU A 671 44.66 -2.14 12.55
C GLU A 671 44.32 -1.28 11.33
N LEU A 672 44.93 -0.10 11.22
CA LEU A 672 44.86 0.74 10.04
C LEU A 672 45.51 0.09 8.82
N THR A 673 46.59 -0.66 9.00
CA THR A 673 47.22 -1.41 7.90
C THR A 673 46.30 -2.53 7.43
N ASP A 674 45.65 -3.28 8.34
CA ASP A 674 44.62 -4.26 7.98
C ASP A 674 43.44 -3.59 7.26
N ALA A 675 43.02 -2.40 7.69
CA ALA A 675 42.01 -1.61 7.00
C ALA A 675 42.44 -1.22 5.58
N VAL A 676 43.65 -0.68 5.42
CA VAL A 676 44.25 -0.32 4.13
C VAL A 676 44.26 -1.53 3.17
N ASP A 677 44.72 -2.68 3.67
CA ASP A 677 44.90 -3.88 2.85
C ASP A 677 43.57 -4.46 2.39
N LYS A 678 42.54 -4.47 3.25
CA LYS A 678 41.20 -4.95 2.89
C LYS A 678 40.43 -3.98 2.00
N VAL A 679 40.65 -2.69 2.18
CA VAL A 679 39.95 -1.64 1.43
C VAL A 679 40.55 -1.47 0.02
N GLY A 680 41.87 -1.59 -0.11
CA GLY A 680 42.58 -1.47 -1.39
C GLY A 680 42.44 -0.12 -2.10
N GLY A 681 42.95 -0.04 -3.34
CA GLY A 681 42.77 1.10 -4.24
C GLY A 681 43.47 2.40 -3.83
N SER A 682 43.01 3.52 -4.39
CA SER A 682 43.49 4.88 -4.07
C SER A 682 43.27 5.25 -2.61
N TRP A 683 42.21 4.72 -2.00
CA TRP A 683 41.85 4.92 -0.60
C TRP A 683 42.82 4.23 0.36
N GLY A 684 43.23 3.00 0.06
CA GLY A 684 44.31 2.33 0.81
C GLY A 684 45.60 3.15 0.79
N SER A 685 45.90 3.82 -0.33
CA SER A 685 47.09 4.70 -0.42
C SER A 685 46.99 5.93 0.50
N LEU A 686 45.81 6.57 0.60
CA LEU A 686 45.58 7.69 1.52
C LEU A 686 45.63 7.26 2.99
N LEU A 687 44.98 6.15 3.33
CA LEU A 687 45.02 5.57 4.68
C LEU A 687 46.45 5.17 5.08
N SER A 688 47.27 4.68 4.14
CA SER A 688 48.67 4.28 4.40
C SER A 688 49.57 5.45 4.84
N ILE A 689 49.30 6.64 4.32
CA ILE A 689 50.02 7.88 4.69
C ILE A 689 49.70 8.25 6.15
N GLY A 690 48.43 8.10 6.57
CA GLY A 690 48.01 8.33 7.96
C GLY A 690 48.51 7.25 8.93
N ALA A 691 48.44 5.98 8.54
CA ALA A 691 48.77 4.81 9.36
C ALA A 691 50.23 4.77 9.82
N THR A 692 51.14 5.40 9.06
CA THR A 692 52.57 5.42 9.37
C THR A 692 52.90 6.33 10.57
N PHE A 693 52.02 7.27 10.93
CA PHE A 693 52.34 8.34 11.89
C PHE A 693 51.34 8.51 13.04
N PHE A 694 50.11 7.99 12.95
CA PHE A 694 49.05 8.28 13.92
C PHE A 694 48.22 7.05 14.29
N SER A 695 47.70 7.03 15.53
CA SER A 695 46.53 6.24 15.91
C SER A 695 45.30 7.12 15.68
N PHE A 696 44.20 6.57 15.18
CA PHE A 696 42.98 7.34 14.92
C PHE A 696 41.88 6.98 15.91
N ASP A 697 41.36 7.98 16.64
CA ASP A 697 40.06 7.86 17.32
C ASP A 697 38.87 8.19 16.39
N ARG A 698 37.63 8.07 16.89
CA ARG A 698 36.41 8.35 16.09
C ARG A 698 36.36 9.78 15.51
N ALA A 699 36.82 10.80 16.24
CA ALA A 699 36.84 12.18 15.71
C ALA A 699 37.91 12.34 14.62
N GLU A 700 39.06 11.69 14.77
CA GLU A 700 40.11 11.67 13.77
C GLU A 700 39.68 10.90 12.52
N LEU A 701 38.94 9.79 12.66
CA LEU A 701 38.35 9.06 11.53
C LEU A 701 37.31 9.90 10.79
N ILE A 702 36.41 10.59 11.50
CA ILE A 702 35.43 11.49 10.87
C ILE A 702 36.13 12.63 10.13
N THR A 703 37.19 13.18 10.73
CA THR A 703 38.03 14.19 10.06
C THR A 703 38.70 13.62 8.82
N LEU A 704 39.26 12.41 8.93
CA LEU A 704 39.94 11.73 7.84
C LEU A 704 38.97 11.47 6.69
N PHE A 705 37.76 10.97 6.96
CA PHE A 705 36.75 10.77 5.94
C PHE A 705 36.30 12.09 5.30
N ALA A 706 36.21 13.18 6.07
CA ALA A 706 35.97 14.53 5.53
C ALA A 706 37.07 14.98 4.58
N ASP A 707 38.33 14.86 5.00
CA ASP A 707 39.49 15.26 4.22
C ASP A 707 39.68 14.38 2.97
N MET A 708 39.31 13.10 3.04
CA MET A 708 39.41 12.16 1.92
C MET A 708 38.35 12.40 0.84
N LYS A 709 37.10 12.75 1.20
CA LYS A 709 36.08 13.08 0.19
C LYS A 709 36.54 14.26 -0.67
N TRP A 710 37.12 15.28 -0.04
CA TRP A 710 37.69 16.44 -0.73
C TRP A 710 38.86 16.10 -1.67
N LEU A 711 39.59 15.01 -1.43
CA LEU A 711 40.71 14.58 -2.29
C LEU A 711 40.28 13.72 -3.48
N VAL A 712 39.06 13.17 -3.45
CA VAL A 712 38.52 12.27 -4.49
C VAL A 712 37.63 13.02 -5.48
N GLU A 713 36.98 14.12 -5.05
CA GLU A 713 36.32 15.11 -5.90
C GLU A 713 37.34 16.08 -6.54
#